data_AF-A0A813U7L7-F1
#
_entry.id   AF-A0A813U7L7-F1
#
_cell.length_a   1.000
_cell.length_b   1.000
_cell.length_c   1.000
_cell.angle_alpha   90.00
_cell.angle_beta   90.00
_cell.angle_gamma   90.00
#
_symmetry.space_group_name_H-M   'P 1'
#
loop_
_entity.id
_entity.type
_entity.pdbx_description
1 polymer ?
#
loop_
_entity_poly.entity_id
_entity_poly.type
_entity_poly.pdbx_seq_one_letter_code
_entity_poly.pdbx_strand_id
1 'polypeptide(L)'
;LALTLGTGFGSTFIDRNEIILNRNDVPPGGMLWNYPYDQQSIADEWFSTRGLMNIYKQILREEAHEVSDQLANTIDGRILAERASNDDAKAKKAFARFAELLGDFLIPHLTKFQADILIIGGGITHAYYLIEEQLTKTIGETLSIPIYFSLSHEKSICLGAVYQQMPSLFTTKPKIVRQTPQNLLPVIKTLDTHSYDIYPCHEIPIGYIGIGHKQLHEKLLQLIEQNQILLIDGFVGTHFDEFACELNKSYHQQAKKLNRPSLVFYDARAFLQVDSDEKRSSYLKSSKSIFGKLATDLKFKDDFIDENKLVYLQNNLSYPCVIIGPGASFVHDSAPLIYIDLPKNELYYRVAAQTACSYLKPQKREIQPINSIDTDDYELTPGMYEQKCLYFLDYPVFNELKQKLLPRMSFFVDGQRPYCPTWLDGETFRQSLAHLANVPIRVRPWFEPGPWGGQWLKSVCTNISQYPKNYAWSFEMITPENGIILSDSNFHLVEFSWDLFYGSQSNRVLGNDTHCRLFNGINDFPIRFDFLDTIDGGNLSIQCHPNLQYMRSNFRERITQDETYYILETKQHWKNDEQSSACVYLGFQENVDSEEFHEALLHSRRHAQELNVEKYIQCLPSKIHDFFLIPNETIHASGRNQVVLEISATPYTYTFKLYDWLRLGLDGRLRPLNIEHGMKNLKFDRRGEQLRCQPKLLKTEIGQYQEEHLPTHELHFYDVYRLRIEPNESIQVVRSTENRFHLCMLVEGDAIEIEFDSIDNQQHKEVRQYNYIETFLIPASIQEYRIRPIIKQGQGREFVLITAFLKWDCEKLLE
;
A
#
# COMPACT_ATOMS: atom_id res chain seq x y z
N LEU A 1 9.89 -18.97 -33.08
CA LEU A 1 10.38 -19.94 -32.07
C LEU A 1 10.72 -19.18 -30.79
N ALA A 2 10.30 -19.69 -29.64
CA ALA A 2 10.59 -19.10 -28.33
C ALA A 2 11.44 -20.06 -27.49
N LEU A 3 12.50 -19.57 -26.84
CA LEU A 3 13.46 -20.34 -26.05
C LEU A 3 13.62 -19.77 -24.64
N THR A 4 13.81 -20.64 -23.66
CA THR A 4 14.22 -20.27 -22.31
C THR A 4 15.54 -20.95 -21.95
N LEU A 5 16.57 -20.15 -21.68
CA LEU A 5 17.91 -20.58 -21.29
C LEU A 5 18.13 -20.25 -19.82
N GLY A 6 18.29 -21.27 -18.98
CA GLY A 6 18.52 -21.11 -17.55
C GLY A 6 19.23 -22.32 -16.97
N THR A 7 18.76 -22.81 -15.82
CA THR A 7 19.23 -24.09 -15.26
C THR A 7 18.96 -25.27 -16.20
N GLY A 8 17.98 -25.14 -17.11
CA GLY A 8 17.73 -26.02 -18.23
C GLY A 8 17.46 -25.25 -19.53
N PHE A 9 17.22 -26.00 -20.60
CA PHE A 9 16.86 -25.55 -21.93
C PHE A 9 15.36 -25.78 -22.15
N GLY A 10 14.61 -24.73 -22.41
CA GLY A 10 13.20 -24.81 -22.78
C GLY A 10 12.96 -24.22 -24.16
N SER A 11 11.92 -24.69 -24.84
CA SER A 11 11.53 -24.17 -26.14
C SER A 11 10.05 -24.38 -26.43
N THR A 12 9.46 -23.51 -27.22
CA THR A 12 8.11 -23.70 -27.76
C THR A 12 7.98 -23.12 -29.16
N PHE A 13 7.29 -23.84 -30.04
CA PHE A 13 6.94 -23.39 -31.38
C PHE A 13 5.56 -22.77 -31.36
N ILE A 14 5.44 -21.56 -31.93
CA ILE A 14 4.22 -20.76 -31.88
C ILE A 14 3.90 -20.34 -33.31
N ASP A 15 2.70 -20.65 -33.78
CA ASP A 15 2.18 -20.17 -35.06
C ASP A 15 0.74 -19.69 -34.85
N ARG A 16 0.41 -18.49 -35.36
CA ARG A 16 -0.91 -17.86 -35.23
C ARG A 16 -1.46 -17.86 -33.78
N ASN A 17 -0.58 -17.63 -32.81
CA ASN A 17 -0.84 -17.64 -31.36
C ASN A 17 -1.23 -19.00 -30.76
N GLU A 18 -0.99 -20.10 -31.47
CA GLU A 18 -1.16 -21.45 -30.94
C GLU A 18 0.20 -22.12 -30.74
N ILE A 19 0.36 -22.83 -29.62
CA ILE A 19 1.51 -23.70 -29.41
C ILE A 19 1.37 -24.92 -30.31
N ILE A 20 2.41 -25.16 -31.10
CA ILE A 20 2.46 -26.25 -32.06
C ILE A 20 3.16 -27.44 -31.41
N LEU A 21 2.37 -28.41 -30.96
CA LEU A 21 2.89 -29.62 -30.30
C LEU A 21 3.21 -30.74 -31.29
N ASN A 22 2.36 -30.94 -32.30
CA ASN A 22 2.47 -32.06 -33.24
C ASN A 22 2.14 -31.59 -34.66
N ARG A 23 3.15 -31.05 -35.34
CA ARG A 23 3.09 -30.66 -36.77
C ARG A 23 4.37 -31.16 -37.46
N ASN A 24 4.28 -31.47 -38.75
CA ASN A 24 5.37 -32.16 -39.48
C ASN A 24 6.69 -31.38 -39.52
N ASP A 25 6.65 -30.08 -39.24
CA ASP A 25 7.75 -29.14 -39.23
C ASP A 25 8.30 -28.82 -37.82
N VAL A 26 7.71 -29.37 -36.75
CA VAL A 26 8.22 -29.26 -35.38
C VAL A 26 8.67 -30.64 -34.85
N PRO A 27 9.56 -30.69 -33.84
CA PRO A 27 9.88 -31.92 -33.14
C PRO A 27 8.67 -32.53 -32.41
N PRO A 28 8.68 -33.85 -32.12
CA PRO A 28 7.66 -34.48 -31.29
C PRO A 28 7.44 -33.75 -29.96
N GLY A 29 6.20 -33.39 -29.66
CA GLY A 29 5.86 -32.63 -28.45
C GLY A 29 6.14 -31.13 -28.53
N GLY A 30 6.61 -30.61 -29.67
CA GLY A 30 6.80 -29.17 -29.89
C GLY A 30 7.89 -28.55 -29.03
N MET A 31 8.85 -29.36 -28.58
CA MET A 31 9.93 -28.96 -27.67
C MET A 31 11.28 -29.52 -28.15
N LEU A 32 12.36 -28.82 -27.77
CA LEU A 32 13.73 -29.11 -28.16
C LEU A 32 14.58 -29.60 -26.99
N TRP A 33 14.13 -29.47 -25.74
CA TRP A 33 14.92 -29.79 -24.55
C TRP A 33 15.45 -31.23 -24.54
N ASN A 34 14.60 -32.19 -24.96
CA ASN A 34 14.92 -33.60 -25.07
C ASN A 34 15.36 -34.02 -26.48
N TYR A 35 15.56 -33.08 -27.39
CA TYR A 35 15.98 -33.39 -28.75
C TYR A 35 17.44 -33.85 -28.74
N PRO A 36 17.81 -34.92 -29.47
CA PRO A 36 19.20 -35.36 -29.55
C PRO A 36 20.10 -34.25 -30.07
N TYR A 37 21.15 -33.92 -29.32
CA TYR A 37 22.20 -33.03 -29.81
C TYR A 37 23.26 -33.85 -30.59
N ASP A 38 23.61 -35.01 -30.05
CA ASP A 38 24.43 -36.03 -30.70
C ASP A 38 23.92 -37.45 -30.35
N GLN A 39 24.73 -38.48 -30.60
CA GLN A 39 24.35 -39.88 -30.33
C GLN A 39 24.27 -40.23 -28.83
N GLN A 40 24.81 -39.38 -27.95
CA GLN A 40 25.01 -39.66 -26.52
C GLN A 40 24.36 -38.64 -25.59
N SER A 41 23.95 -37.48 -26.10
CA SER A 41 23.45 -36.35 -25.30
C SER A 41 22.22 -35.66 -25.92
N ILE A 42 21.50 -34.93 -25.08
CA ILE A 42 20.34 -34.13 -25.47
C ILE A 42 20.65 -32.64 -25.39
N ALA A 43 19.85 -31.83 -26.06
CA ALA A 43 20.02 -30.38 -26.13
C ALA A 43 20.07 -29.69 -24.75
N ASP A 44 19.30 -30.16 -23.75
CA ASP A 44 19.34 -29.61 -22.38
C ASP A 44 20.71 -29.69 -21.69
N GLU A 45 21.49 -30.72 -22.01
CA GLU A 45 22.83 -30.91 -21.43
C GLU A 45 23.86 -29.92 -21.98
N TRP A 46 23.60 -29.35 -23.16
CA TRP A 46 24.46 -28.39 -23.84
C TRP A 46 23.97 -26.94 -23.71
N PHE A 47 22.66 -26.71 -23.74
CA PHE A 47 22.05 -25.38 -23.78
C PHE A 47 21.43 -24.95 -22.46
N SER A 48 22.16 -25.21 -21.38
CA SER A 48 21.82 -24.82 -20.00
C SER A 48 23.03 -24.21 -19.30
N THR A 49 22.83 -23.68 -18.08
CA THR A 49 23.94 -23.23 -17.23
C THR A 49 24.97 -24.35 -17.05
N ARG A 50 24.54 -25.61 -16.98
CA ARG A 50 25.42 -26.77 -16.88
C ARG A 50 26.25 -26.96 -18.15
N GLY A 51 25.62 -26.88 -19.32
CA GLY A 51 26.31 -27.00 -20.61
C GLY A 51 27.35 -25.90 -20.81
N LEU A 52 27.00 -24.65 -20.52
CA LEU A 52 27.93 -23.52 -20.55
C LEU A 52 29.14 -23.73 -19.62
N MET A 53 28.89 -24.21 -18.39
CA MET A 53 29.96 -24.53 -17.45
C MET A 53 30.87 -25.67 -17.96
N ASN A 54 30.31 -26.68 -18.61
CA ASN A 54 31.08 -27.78 -19.19
C ASN A 54 31.97 -27.30 -20.34
N ILE A 55 31.46 -26.43 -21.21
CA ILE A 55 32.25 -25.80 -22.28
C ILE A 55 33.43 -25.02 -21.70
N TYR A 56 33.19 -24.24 -20.65
CA TYR A 56 34.27 -23.51 -19.98
C TYR A 56 35.31 -24.44 -19.34
N LYS A 57 34.88 -25.52 -18.69
CA LYS A 57 35.79 -26.55 -18.14
C LYS A 57 36.63 -27.22 -19.22
N GLN A 58 36.04 -27.47 -20.39
CA GLN A 58 36.75 -28.03 -21.53
C GLN A 58 37.83 -27.05 -22.04
N ILE A 59 37.50 -25.77 -22.23
CA ILE A 59 38.47 -24.74 -22.63
C ILE A 59 39.61 -24.62 -21.61
N LEU A 60 39.30 -24.69 -20.31
CA LEU A 60 40.32 -24.70 -19.26
C LEU A 60 41.26 -25.91 -19.37
N ARG A 61 40.73 -27.11 -19.63
CA ARG A 61 41.52 -28.34 -19.80
C ARG A 61 42.38 -28.34 -21.06
N GLU A 62 41.88 -27.74 -22.13
CA GLU A 62 42.60 -27.64 -23.40
C GLU A 62 43.74 -26.61 -23.34
N GLU A 63 43.62 -25.56 -22.52
CA GLU A 63 44.58 -24.44 -22.48
C GLU A 63 45.48 -24.39 -21.23
N ALA A 64 45.20 -25.15 -20.18
CA ALA A 64 46.03 -25.20 -18.98
C ALA A 64 46.37 -26.65 -18.62
N HIS A 65 47.65 -26.99 -18.73
CA HIS A 65 48.17 -28.34 -18.48
C HIS A 65 47.99 -28.84 -17.04
N GLU A 66 47.58 -27.99 -16.09
CA GLU A 66 47.09 -28.39 -14.77
C GLU A 66 46.03 -27.39 -14.27
N VAL A 67 44.76 -27.81 -14.20
CA VAL A 67 43.73 -27.12 -13.42
C VAL A 67 43.20 -28.11 -12.40
N SER A 68 43.34 -27.78 -11.12
CA SER A 68 42.72 -28.53 -10.03
C SER A 68 41.19 -28.50 -10.20
N ASP A 69 40.56 -29.68 -10.26
CA ASP A 69 39.09 -29.85 -10.35
C ASP A 69 38.32 -29.09 -9.23
N GLN A 70 39.00 -28.62 -8.17
CA GLN A 70 38.41 -27.78 -7.12
C GLN A 70 38.07 -26.34 -7.59
N LEU A 71 38.84 -25.73 -8.49
CA LEU A 71 38.56 -24.37 -8.99
C LEU A 71 37.41 -24.37 -10.01
N ALA A 72 37.26 -25.46 -10.76
CA ALA A 72 36.20 -25.64 -11.74
C ALA A 72 34.81 -25.89 -11.12
N ASN A 73 34.76 -26.37 -9.88
CA ASN A 73 33.52 -26.73 -9.18
C ASN A 73 32.96 -25.61 -8.28
N THR A 74 33.67 -24.48 -8.16
CA THR A 74 33.24 -23.29 -7.38
C THR A 74 32.68 -22.16 -8.24
N ILE A 75 32.71 -22.31 -9.57
CA ILE A 75 32.24 -21.30 -10.53
C ILE A 75 30.81 -21.69 -10.96
N ASP A 76 29.86 -20.78 -10.75
CA ASP A 76 28.51 -20.89 -11.31
C ASP A 76 28.35 -19.97 -12.54
N GLY A 77 27.19 -20.01 -13.19
CA GLY A 77 26.93 -19.20 -14.39
C GLY A 77 27.02 -17.68 -14.16
N ARG A 78 26.77 -17.20 -12.93
CA ARG A 78 26.88 -15.78 -12.58
C ARG A 78 28.34 -15.37 -12.46
N ILE A 79 29.13 -16.14 -11.72
CA ILE A 79 30.57 -15.90 -11.58
C ILE A 79 31.26 -15.95 -12.94
N LEU A 80 30.87 -16.88 -13.82
CA LEU A 80 31.42 -16.96 -15.17
C LEU A 80 31.09 -15.72 -16.01
N ALA A 81 29.87 -15.20 -15.92
CA ALA A 81 29.47 -13.95 -16.58
C ALA A 81 30.26 -12.75 -16.04
N GLU A 82 30.40 -12.63 -14.71
CA GLU A 82 31.20 -11.57 -14.08
C GLU A 82 32.67 -11.62 -14.54
N ARG A 83 33.25 -12.80 -14.71
CA ARG A 83 34.62 -12.96 -15.25
C ARG A 83 34.71 -12.51 -16.71
N ALA A 84 33.76 -12.91 -17.55
CA ALA A 84 33.73 -12.50 -18.94
C ALA A 84 33.57 -10.97 -19.10
N SER A 85 32.78 -10.34 -18.22
CA SER A 85 32.62 -8.88 -18.17
C SER A 85 33.88 -8.16 -17.65
N ASN A 86 34.71 -8.84 -16.87
CA ASN A 86 36.04 -8.38 -16.45
C ASN A 86 37.17 -8.81 -17.42
N ASP A 87 36.85 -8.97 -18.71
CA ASP A 87 37.79 -9.29 -19.78
C ASP A 87 38.56 -10.64 -19.65
N ASP A 88 38.03 -11.61 -18.90
CA ASP A 88 38.57 -12.98 -18.91
C ASP A 88 38.37 -13.62 -20.29
N ALA A 89 39.47 -13.77 -21.04
CA ALA A 89 39.47 -14.29 -22.40
C ALA A 89 38.86 -15.70 -22.52
N LYS A 90 39.05 -16.55 -21.51
CA LYS A 90 38.52 -17.93 -21.52
C LYS A 90 37.02 -17.95 -21.26
N ALA A 91 36.56 -17.09 -20.35
CA ALA A 91 35.13 -16.95 -20.08
C ALA A 91 34.39 -16.39 -21.31
N LYS A 92 34.93 -15.35 -21.96
CA LYS A 92 34.37 -14.84 -23.23
C LYS A 92 34.33 -15.91 -24.33
N LYS A 93 35.40 -16.70 -24.46
CA LYS A 93 35.47 -17.82 -25.41
C LYS A 93 34.42 -18.89 -25.13
N ALA A 94 34.11 -19.17 -23.86
CA ALA A 94 33.05 -20.11 -23.49
C ALA A 94 31.66 -19.63 -23.91
N PHE A 95 31.33 -18.35 -23.67
CA PHE A 95 30.06 -17.76 -24.11
C PHE A 95 29.95 -17.72 -25.64
N ALA A 96 31.00 -17.32 -26.34
CA ALA A 96 31.03 -17.33 -27.80
C ALA A 96 30.84 -18.75 -28.37
N ARG A 97 31.52 -19.76 -27.79
CA ARG A 97 31.36 -21.15 -28.20
C ARG A 97 29.96 -21.68 -27.90
N PHE A 98 29.39 -21.36 -26.75
CA PHE A 98 28.01 -21.70 -26.42
C PHE A 98 27.02 -21.09 -27.43
N ALA A 99 27.21 -19.83 -27.79
CA ALA A 99 26.39 -19.12 -28.77
C ALA A 99 26.45 -19.76 -30.16
N GLU A 100 27.65 -20.12 -30.62
CA GLU A 100 27.89 -20.80 -31.90
C GLU A 100 27.17 -22.16 -31.94
N LEU A 101 27.39 -23.02 -30.93
CA LEU A 101 26.77 -24.34 -30.87
C LEU A 101 25.24 -24.25 -30.79
N LEU A 102 24.71 -23.26 -30.08
CA LEU A 102 23.27 -23.00 -30.00
C LEU A 102 22.72 -22.57 -31.37
N GLY A 103 23.42 -21.68 -32.08
CA GLY A 103 23.03 -21.25 -33.42
C GLY A 103 22.95 -22.43 -34.40
N ASP A 104 24.01 -23.24 -34.47
CA ASP A 104 24.08 -24.42 -35.33
C ASP A 104 22.95 -25.42 -35.06
N PHE A 105 22.66 -25.65 -33.77
CA PHE A 105 21.57 -26.52 -33.37
C PHE A 105 20.19 -25.97 -33.78
N LEU A 106 19.98 -24.66 -33.69
CA LEU A 106 18.68 -24.04 -33.98
C LEU A 106 18.39 -23.89 -35.48
N ILE A 107 19.40 -23.72 -36.34
CA ILE A 107 19.22 -23.46 -37.78
C ILE A 107 18.29 -24.48 -38.46
N PRO A 108 18.46 -25.81 -38.30
CA PRO A 108 17.57 -26.79 -38.91
C PRO A 108 16.12 -26.66 -38.44
N HIS A 109 15.91 -26.34 -37.17
CA HIS A 109 14.57 -26.20 -36.57
C HIS A 109 13.88 -24.91 -37.00
N LEU A 110 14.62 -23.80 -37.04
CA LEU A 110 14.13 -22.52 -37.54
C LEU A 110 13.77 -22.60 -39.02
N THR A 111 14.62 -23.24 -39.83
CA THR A 111 14.39 -23.45 -41.26
C THR A 111 13.16 -24.30 -41.51
N LYS A 112 13.07 -25.45 -40.83
CA LYS A 112 11.96 -26.39 -41.02
C LYS A 112 10.62 -25.78 -40.63
N PHE A 113 10.59 -25.04 -39.52
CA PHE A 113 9.40 -24.35 -39.03
C PHE A 113 9.04 -23.07 -39.83
N GLN A 114 9.95 -22.59 -40.68
CA GLN A 114 9.85 -21.28 -41.34
C GLN A 114 9.63 -20.15 -40.32
N ALA A 115 10.48 -20.12 -39.29
CA ALA A 115 10.34 -19.16 -38.20
C ALA A 115 10.51 -17.71 -38.71
N ASP A 116 9.52 -16.85 -38.48
CA ASP A 116 9.65 -15.41 -38.76
C ASP A 116 10.53 -14.69 -37.72
N ILE A 117 10.55 -15.18 -36.48
CA ILE A 117 11.23 -14.54 -35.33
C ILE A 117 11.75 -15.61 -34.36
N LEU A 118 12.94 -15.39 -33.79
CA LEU A 118 13.48 -16.11 -32.64
C LEU A 118 13.44 -15.23 -31.38
N ILE A 119 12.83 -15.73 -30.30
CA ILE A 119 12.75 -15.04 -29.01
C ILE A 119 13.49 -15.88 -27.96
N ILE A 120 14.39 -15.28 -27.17
CA ILE A 120 15.25 -15.96 -26.20
C ILE A 120 15.17 -15.27 -24.83
N GLY A 121 15.01 -16.03 -23.75
CA GLY A 121 14.79 -15.52 -22.38
C GLY A 121 15.31 -16.51 -21.35
N GLY A 122 14.98 -16.32 -20.07
CA GLY A 122 15.48 -17.17 -18.97
C GLY A 122 16.80 -16.67 -18.35
N GLY A 123 17.25 -17.30 -17.27
CA GLY A 123 18.36 -16.80 -16.42
C GLY A 123 19.72 -16.57 -17.13
N ILE A 124 20.06 -17.32 -18.19
CA ILE A 124 21.31 -17.09 -18.95
C ILE A 124 21.25 -15.78 -19.76
N THR A 125 20.05 -15.27 -20.06
CA THR A 125 19.90 -13.99 -20.79
C THR A 125 20.33 -12.77 -19.96
N HIS A 126 20.61 -12.92 -18.67
CA HIS A 126 21.34 -11.89 -17.91
C HIS A 126 22.73 -11.58 -18.50
N ALA A 127 23.29 -12.51 -19.26
CA ALA A 127 24.55 -12.38 -19.98
C ALA A 127 24.35 -12.27 -21.51
N TYR A 128 23.18 -11.80 -21.99
CA TYR A 128 22.87 -11.79 -23.43
C TYR A 128 23.91 -11.02 -24.26
N TYR A 129 24.46 -9.93 -23.73
CA TYR A 129 25.51 -9.14 -24.38
C TYR A 129 26.80 -9.92 -24.67
N LEU A 130 26.99 -11.09 -24.06
CA LEU A 130 28.12 -12.01 -24.34
C LEU A 130 27.80 -13.07 -25.40
N ILE A 131 26.52 -13.23 -25.76
CA ILE A 131 26.01 -14.32 -26.63
C ILE A 131 25.46 -13.74 -27.94
N GLU A 132 24.82 -12.58 -27.88
CA GLU A 132 24.04 -11.97 -28.96
C GLU A 132 24.83 -11.81 -30.25
N GLU A 133 26.03 -11.23 -30.20
CA GLU A 133 26.84 -10.98 -31.40
C GLU A 133 27.15 -12.29 -32.14
N GLN A 134 27.67 -13.28 -31.41
CA GLN A 134 28.08 -14.55 -32.00
C GLN A 134 26.87 -15.40 -32.45
N LEU A 135 25.78 -15.41 -31.69
CA LEU A 135 24.56 -16.14 -32.07
C LEU A 135 23.91 -15.52 -33.32
N THR A 136 23.83 -14.19 -33.38
CA THR A 136 23.31 -13.46 -34.54
C THR A 136 24.15 -13.71 -35.77
N LYS A 137 25.47 -13.73 -35.62
CA LYS A 137 26.39 -14.09 -36.70
C LYS A 137 26.13 -15.52 -37.19
N THR A 138 26.14 -16.52 -36.31
CA THR A 138 25.97 -17.93 -36.68
C THR A 138 24.63 -18.18 -37.38
N ILE A 139 23.51 -17.67 -36.83
CA ILE A 139 22.19 -17.84 -37.47
C ILE A 139 22.12 -17.05 -38.79
N GLY A 140 22.69 -15.83 -38.81
CA GLY A 140 22.71 -14.94 -39.97
C GLY A 140 23.46 -15.48 -41.18
N GLU A 141 24.37 -16.45 -41.00
CA GLU A 141 25.04 -17.14 -42.11
C GLU A 141 24.06 -17.97 -42.97
N THR A 142 22.94 -18.41 -42.40
CA THR A 142 21.95 -19.26 -43.09
C THR A 142 20.56 -18.63 -43.18
N LEU A 143 20.11 -17.88 -42.17
CA LEU A 143 18.76 -17.38 -42.04
C LEU A 143 18.75 -15.88 -41.70
N SER A 144 17.95 -15.10 -42.43
CA SER A 144 17.72 -13.69 -42.12
C SER A 144 16.46 -13.54 -41.25
N ILE A 145 16.56 -13.88 -39.96
CA ILE A 145 15.47 -13.74 -39.00
C ILE A 145 15.86 -12.79 -37.85
N PRO A 146 14.96 -11.94 -37.34
CA PRO A 146 15.18 -11.18 -36.13
C PRO A 146 15.33 -12.09 -34.90
N ILE A 147 16.32 -11.79 -34.06
CA ILE A 147 16.55 -12.45 -32.77
C ILE A 147 16.29 -11.43 -31.67
N TYR A 148 15.38 -11.74 -30.75
CA TYR A 148 15.05 -10.88 -29.62
C TYR A 148 15.41 -11.54 -28.29
N PHE A 149 16.20 -10.84 -27.48
CA PHE A 149 16.48 -11.22 -26.10
C PHE A 149 15.48 -10.52 -25.17
N SER A 150 14.70 -11.33 -24.45
CA SER A 150 13.74 -10.83 -23.45
C SER A 150 14.48 -10.40 -22.19
N LEU A 151 14.46 -9.10 -21.88
CA LEU A 151 15.05 -8.53 -20.67
C LEU A 151 14.25 -8.86 -19.39
N SER A 152 13.00 -9.29 -19.53
CA SER A 152 12.07 -9.55 -18.43
C SER A 152 12.01 -11.04 -18.05
N HIS A 153 13.15 -11.54 -17.54
CA HIS A 153 13.34 -12.84 -16.85
C HIS A 153 12.62 -14.07 -17.47
N GLU A 154 12.24 -15.05 -16.64
CA GLU A 154 11.50 -16.28 -17.00
C GLU A 154 10.04 -16.02 -17.42
N LYS A 155 9.51 -14.82 -17.20
CA LYS A 155 8.06 -14.54 -17.31
C LYS A 155 7.61 -14.15 -18.73
N SER A 156 8.43 -13.45 -19.50
CA SER A 156 7.94 -12.80 -20.74
C SER A 156 7.80 -13.72 -21.95
N ILE A 157 8.56 -14.82 -22.02
CA ILE A 157 8.45 -15.76 -23.15
C ILE A 157 7.22 -16.65 -23.03
N CYS A 158 6.73 -16.85 -21.80
CA CYS A 158 5.52 -17.61 -21.53
C CYS A 158 4.23 -16.75 -21.63
N LEU A 159 4.28 -15.45 -21.38
CA LEU A 159 3.05 -14.64 -21.25
C LEU A 159 2.24 -14.49 -22.55
N GLY A 160 2.88 -14.46 -23.71
CA GLY A 160 2.16 -14.31 -24.99
C GLY A 160 1.50 -15.60 -25.48
N ALA A 161 2.24 -16.71 -25.49
CA ALA A 161 1.80 -17.97 -26.09
C ALA A 161 1.34 -19.03 -25.09
N VAL A 162 1.90 -19.06 -23.88
CA VAL A 162 1.52 -20.04 -22.85
C VAL A 162 0.23 -19.59 -22.14
N TYR A 163 0.02 -18.29 -21.93
CA TYR A 163 -1.16 -17.79 -21.23
C TYR A 163 -2.48 -17.92 -22.02
N GLN A 164 -2.44 -17.96 -23.35
CA GLN A 164 -3.62 -18.26 -24.17
C GLN A 164 -4.05 -19.74 -24.09
N GLN A 165 -3.14 -20.66 -23.75
CA GLN A 165 -3.43 -22.10 -23.61
C GLN A 165 -3.50 -22.62 -22.17
N MET A 166 -3.08 -21.84 -21.16
CA MET A 166 -3.19 -22.25 -19.75
C MET A 166 -4.60 -22.44 -19.17
N PRO A 167 -5.72 -21.91 -19.72
CA PRO A 167 -7.04 -22.19 -19.14
C PRO A 167 -7.41 -23.68 -19.14
N SER A 168 -6.86 -24.50 -20.06
CA SER A 168 -7.18 -25.92 -20.17
C SER A 168 -6.24 -26.86 -19.40
N LEU A 169 -5.03 -26.41 -19.06
CA LEU A 169 -4.06 -27.18 -18.26
C LEU A 169 -4.12 -26.86 -16.75
N PHE A 170 -4.73 -25.72 -16.38
CA PHE A 170 -4.99 -25.33 -14.99
C PHE A 170 -6.47 -24.98 -14.76
N THR A 171 -7.38 -25.92 -14.98
CA THR A 171 -8.60 -25.95 -14.17
C THR A 171 -8.25 -26.70 -12.89
N THR A 172 -8.30 -26.10 -11.69
CA THR A 172 -9.53 -26.10 -10.88
C THR A 172 -9.39 -25.34 -9.54
N LYS A 173 -8.68 -24.20 -9.46
CA LYS A 173 -8.95 -23.22 -8.39
C LYS A 173 -8.80 -21.79 -8.92
N PRO A 174 -9.81 -20.90 -8.74
CA PRO A 174 -9.60 -19.48 -9.01
C PRO A 174 -8.41 -19.01 -8.17
N LYS A 175 -7.43 -18.35 -8.81
CA LYS A 175 -6.31 -17.73 -8.11
C LYS A 175 -6.91 -16.72 -7.13
N ILE A 176 -6.74 -16.97 -5.83
CA ILE A 176 -7.24 -16.08 -4.79
C ILE A 176 -6.41 -14.79 -4.90
N VAL A 177 -6.98 -13.74 -5.50
CA VAL A 177 -6.32 -12.44 -5.68
C VAL A 177 -6.07 -11.77 -4.33
N ARG A 178 -7.01 -11.92 -3.40
CA ARG A 178 -7.01 -11.24 -2.10
C ARG A 178 -7.55 -12.16 -1.02
N GLN A 179 -7.01 -12.06 0.20
CA GLN A 179 -7.43 -12.86 1.34
C GLN A 179 -8.09 -11.97 2.38
N THR A 180 -9.43 -11.86 2.30
CA THR A 180 -10.22 -11.06 3.23
C THR A 180 -11.68 -11.50 3.22
N PRO A 181 -12.40 -11.40 4.36
CA PRO A 181 -13.85 -11.50 4.41
C PRO A 181 -14.57 -10.18 4.06
N GLN A 182 -13.82 -9.09 3.83
CA GLN A 182 -14.39 -7.79 3.44
C GLN A 182 -14.76 -7.78 1.96
N ASN A 183 -15.84 -7.07 1.60
CA ASN A 183 -16.25 -6.92 0.21
C ASN A 183 -15.37 -5.90 -0.53
N LEU A 184 -15.26 -6.03 -1.85
CA LEU A 184 -14.76 -4.93 -2.68
C LEU A 184 -15.72 -3.75 -2.59
N LEU A 185 -15.24 -2.53 -2.88
CA LEU A 185 -16.13 -1.41 -3.17
C LEU A 185 -17.17 -1.87 -4.21
N PRO A 186 -18.46 -1.51 -4.13
CA PRO A 186 -19.40 -1.83 -5.21
C PRO A 186 -19.12 -0.92 -6.43
N VAL A 187 -19.47 -1.36 -7.63
CA VAL A 187 -19.29 -0.53 -8.85
C VAL A 187 -20.29 0.63 -8.84
N ILE A 188 -21.50 0.39 -8.34
CA ILE A 188 -22.58 1.37 -8.22
C ILE A 188 -22.92 1.50 -6.74
N LYS A 189 -23.04 2.72 -6.23
CA LYS A 189 -23.50 2.95 -4.86
C LYS A 189 -24.98 2.63 -4.71
N THR A 190 -25.32 1.90 -3.66
CA THR A 190 -26.70 1.79 -3.18
C THR A 190 -27.00 2.98 -2.27
N LEU A 191 -28.08 3.71 -2.58
CA LEU A 191 -28.52 4.83 -1.75
C LEU A 191 -29.23 4.31 -0.50
N ASP A 192 -28.50 4.22 0.60
CA ASP A 192 -29.07 4.14 1.95
C ASP A 192 -28.54 5.31 2.77
N THR A 193 -29.42 6.26 3.09
CA THR A 193 -29.07 7.49 3.83
C THR A 193 -29.52 7.43 5.29
N HIS A 194 -30.08 6.30 5.74
CA HIS A 194 -30.70 6.20 7.06
C HIS A 194 -29.74 5.75 8.16
N SER A 195 -28.61 5.14 7.80
CA SER A 195 -27.61 4.56 8.71
C SER A 195 -26.19 5.04 8.37
N TYR A 196 -25.20 4.64 9.18
CA TYR A 196 -23.79 4.94 8.93
C TYR A 196 -23.35 4.47 7.53
N ASP A 197 -22.88 5.41 6.70
CA ASP A 197 -22.40 5.14 5.36
C ASP A 197 -20.94 4.68 5.38
N ILE A 198 -20.73 3.41 5.03
CA ILE A 198 -19.40 2.77 4.91
C ILE A 198 -18.71 3.06 3.57
N TYR A 199 -19.43 3.63 2.60
CA TYR A 199 -18.92 4.02 1.28
C TYR A 199 -19.25 5.49 0.98
N PRO A 200 -18.83 6.44 1.84
CA PRO A 200 -19.08 7.85 1.60
C PRO A 200 -18.43 8.27 0.29
N CYS A 201 -19.18 8.93 -0.57
CA CYS A 201 -18.73 9.32 -1.90
C CYS A 201 -18.99 10.80 -2.17
N HIS A 202 -18.18 11.38 -3.05
CA HIS A 202 -18.26 12.78 -3.45
C HIS A 202 -18.52 12.88 -4.94
N GLU A 203 -19.47 13.71 -5.32
CA GLU A 203 -19.83 13.87 -6.73
C GLU A 203 -18.70 14.53 -7.54
N ILE A 204 -18.44 14.02 -8.74
CA ILE A 204 -17.53 14.66 -9.68
C ILE A 204 -18.19 15.92 -10.29
N PRO A 205 -17.47 17.03 -10.46
CA PRO A 205 -18.06 18.26 -10.99
C PRO A 205 -18.34 18.18 -12.50
N ILE A 206 -17.59 17.34 -13.23
CA ILE A 206 -17.67 17.16 -14.67
C ILE A 206 -17.38 15.71 -15.06
N GLY A 207 -17.64 15.36 -16.32
CA GLY A 207 -17.23 14.08 -16.88
C GLY A 207 -18.11 12.91 -16.42
N TYR A 208 -17.55 11.71 -16.45
CA TYR A 208 -18.22 10.47 -16.05
C TYR A 208 -17.18 9.42 -15.61
N ILE A 209 -17.61 8.42 -14.84
CA ILE A 209 -16.76 7.28 -14.46
C ILE A 209 -16.96 6.14 -15.45
N GLY A 210 -15.90 5.75 -16.15
CA GLY A 210 -15.91 4.62 -17.07
C GLY A 210 -15.84 3.29 -16.34
N ILE A 211 -16.46 2.24 -16.91
CA ILE A 211 -16.60 0.93 -16.27
C ILE A 211 -16.07 -0.19 -17.16
N GLY A 212 -15.22 -1.01 -16.55
CA GLY A 212 -14.79 -2.29 -17.08
C GLY A 212 -13.73 -2.18 -18.17
N HIS A 213 -13.10 -3.33 -18.43
CA HIS A 213 -12.03 -3.46 -19.41
C HIS A 213 -12.44 -3.05 -20.81
N LYS A 214 -13.67 -3.37 -21.24
CA LYS A 214 -14.13 -3.08 -22.61
C LYS A 214 -14.04 -1.59 -22.93
N GLN A 215 -14.67 -0.74 -22.11
CA GLN A 215 -14.68 0.71 -22.34
C GLN A 215 -13.29 1.31 -22.16
N LEU A 216 -12.53 0.83 -21.15
CA LEU A 216 -11.16 1.29 -20.92
C LEU A 216 -10.28 1.01 -22.14
N HIS A 217 -10.27 -0.25 -22.60
CA HIS A 217 -9.44 -0.66 -23.72
C HIS A 217 -9.81 0.09 -25.00
N GLU A 218 -11.09 0.34 -25.28
CA GLU A 218 -11.48 1.18 -26.43
C GLU A 218 -10.77 2.55 -26.42
N LYS A 219 -10.63 3.18 -25.25
CA LYS A 219 -9.85 4.43 -25.09
C LYS A 219 -8.35 4.20 -25.25
N LEU A 220 -7.80 3.16 -24.63
CA LEU A 220 -6.36 2.86 -24.71
C LEU A 220 -5.93 2.54 -26.15
N LEU A 221 -6.77 1.84 -26.90
CA LEU A 221 -6.51 1.50 -28.29
C LEU A 221 -6.48 2.75 -29.18
N GLN A 222 -7.38 3.71 -28.95
CA GLN A 222 -7.33 5.02 -29.63
C GLN A 222 -6.02 5.76 -29.34
N LEU A 223 -5.56 5.74 -28.09
CA LEU A 223 -4.28 6.35 -27.71
C LEU A 223 -3.09 5.66 -28.40
N ILE A 224 -3.08 4.33 -28.45
CA ILE A 224 -2.04 3.56 -29.16
C ILE A 224 -2.04 3.89 -30.66
N GLU A 225 -3.21 3.98 -31.29
CA GLU A 225 -3.31 4.34 -32.71
C GLU A 225 -2.73 5.72 -33.00
N GLN A 226 -3.03 6.70 -32.15
CA GLN A 226 -2.60 8.09 -32.32
C GLN A 226 -1.12 8.31 -32.01
N ASN A 227 -0.56 7.59 -31.03
CA ASN A 227 0.75 7.88 -30.47
C ASN A 227 1.80 6.79 -30.75
N GLN A 228 1.38 5.60 -31.20
CA GLN A 228 2.20 4.39 -31.37
C GLN A 228 2.81 3.83 -30.07
N ILE A 229 2.79 4.58 -28.97
CA ILE A 229 3.26 4.18 -27.64
C ILE A 229 2.21 4.51 -26.58
N LEU A 230 2.07 3.64 -25.59
CA LEU A 230 1.26 3.85 -24.40
C LEU A 230 2.07 3.50 -23.14
N LEU A 231 1.97 4.33 -22.10
CA LEU A 231 2.62 4.08 -20.82
C LEU A 231 1.56 3.69 -19.79
N ILE A 232 1.80 2.59 -19.08
CA ILE A 232 0.96 2.11 -17.99
C ILE A 232 1.83 2.00 -16.74
N ASP A 233 1.77 3.02 -15.90
CA ASP A 233 2.45 3.08 -14.61
C ASP A 233 1.44 2.80 -13.49
N GLY A 234 1.90 2.63 -12.26
CA GLY A 234 0.97 2.39 -11.17
C GLY A 234 1.62 2.11 -9.83
N PHE A 235 0.75 2.02 -8.83
CA PHE A 235 1.14 1.82 -7.44
C PHE A 235 1.55 0.37 -7.15
N VAL A 236 2.28 0.18 -6.05
CA VAL A 236 2.70 -1.13 -5.57
C VAL A 236 1.49 -2.08 -5.37
N GLY A 237 1.66 -3.34 -5.77
CA GLY A 237 0.60 -4.38 -5.73
C GLY A 237 -0.38 -4.40 -6.90
N THR A 238 -0.22 -3.51 -7.88
CA THR A 238 -0.95 -3.55 -9.14
C THR A 238 -0.64 -4.83 -9.91
N HIS A 239 -1.68 -5.48 -10.47
CA HIS A 239 -1.55 -6.69 -11.29
C HIS A 239 -1.32 -6.33 -12.77
N PHE A 240 -0.16 -5.74 -13.05
CA PHE A 240 0.24 -5.30 -14.39
C PHE A 240 0.16 -6.42 -15.44
N ASP A 241 0.56 -7.65 -15.08
CA ASP A 241 0.56 -8.79 -16.00
C ASP A 241 -0.88 -9.16 -16.46
N GLU A 242 -1.85 -9.09 -15.55
CA GLU A 242 -3.26 -9.36 -15.85
C GLU A 242 -3.85 -8.23 -16.71
N PHE A 243 -3.53 -6.97 -16.39
CA PHE A 243 -3.95 -5.82 -17.19
C PHE A 243 -3.40 -5.89 -18.63
N ALA A 244 -2.10 -6.20 -18.79
CA ALA A 244 -1.49 -6.38 -20.10
C ALA A 244 -2.15 -7.51 -20.90
N CYS A 245 -2.47 -8.63 -20.24
CA CYS A 245 -3.15 -9.77 -20.87
C CYS A 245 -4.52 -9.36 -21.43
N GLU A 246 -5.34 -8.67 -20.65
CA GLU A 246 -6.67 -8.23 -21.08
C GLU A 246 -6.63 -7.16 -22.19
N LEU A 247 -5.67 -6.23 -22.12
CA LEU A 247 -5.45 -5.24 -23.17
C LEU A 247 -4.99 -5.91 -24.48
N ASN A 248 -4.04 -6.85 -24.41
CA ASN A 248 -3.54 -7.57 -25.57
C ASN A 248 -4.64 -8.41 -26.24
N LYS A 249 -5.47 -9.11 -25.46
CA LYS A 249 -6.64 -9.84 -25.98
C LYS A 249 -7.55 -8.91 -26.78
N SER A 250 -7.82 -7.72 -26.25
CA SER A 250 -8.69 -6.72 -26.86
C SER A 250 -8.07 -6.13 -28.14
N TYR A 251 -6.78 -5.82 -28.12
CA TYR A 251 -6.02 -5.36 -29.28
C TYR A 251 -6.03 -6.41 -30.39
N HIS A 252 -5.68 -7.65 -30.07
CA HIS A 252 -5.57 -8.75 -31.04
C HIS A 252 -6.90 -9.01 -31.78
N GLN A 253 -8.03 -8.93 -31.08
CA GLN A 253 -9.35 -9.08 -31.69
C GLN A 253 -9.64 -7.99 -32.75
N GLN A 254 -9.14 -6.76 -32.54
CA GLN A 254 -9.28 -5.67 -33.51
C GLN A 254 -8.21 -5.75 -34.60
N ALA A 255 -6.97 -6.06 -34.24
CA ALA A 255 -5.85 -6.17 -35.16
C ALA A 255 -6.08 -7.24 -36.23
N LYS A 256 -6.64 -8.40 -35.85
CA LYS A 256 -7.01 -9.47 -36.79
C LYS A 256 -8.08 -9.03 -37.80
N LYS A 257 -9.02 -8.17 -37.39
CA LYS A 257 -10.07 -7.64 -38.28
C LYS A 257 -9.55 -6.58 -39.24
N LEU A 258 -8.53 -5.83 -38.83
CA LEU A 258 -8.02 -4.66 -39.54
C LEU A 258 -6.63 -4.86 -40.16
N ASN A 259 -6.10 -6.09 -40.12
CA ASN A 259 -4.75 -6.47 -40.57
C ASN A 259 -3.63 -5.56 -40.02
N ARG A 260 -3.67 -5.28 -38.71
CA ARG A 260 -2.72 -4.41 -38.02
C ARG A 260 -1.52 -5.19 -37.47
N PRO A 261 -0.35 -4.54 -37.27
CA PRO A 261 0.80 -5.17 -36.61
C PRO A 261 0.46 -5.62 -35.19
N SER A 262 1.22 -6.58 -34.66
CA SER A 262 1.10 -7.00 -33.26
C SER A 262 1.53 -5.89 -32.29
N LEU A 263 0.91 -5.85 -31.11
CA LEU A 263 1.27 -4.93 -30.04
C LEU A 263 2.43 -5.50 -29.23
N VAL A 264 3.52 -4.74 -29.08
CA VAL A 264 4.69 -5.15 -28.30
C VAL A 264 4.56 -4.64 -26.86
N PHE A 265 4.82 -5.51 -25.87
CA PHE A 265 4.79 -5.13 -24.45
C PHE A 265 6.20 -5.14 -23.88
N TYR A 266 6.58 -4.05 -23.22
CA TYR A 266 7.83 -3.92 -22.47
C TYR A 266 7.52 -3.76 -20.99
N ASP A 267 8.18 -4.57 -20.16
CA ASP A 267 8.03 -4.52 -18.71
C ASP A 267 9.01 -3.52 -18.10
N ALA A 268 8.50 -2.45 -17.51
CA ALA A 268 9.30 -1.41 -16.87
C ALA A 268 10.15 -1.93 -15.70
N ARG A 269 9.76 -3.06 -15.10
CA ARG A 269 10.55 -3.72 -14.04
C ARG A 269 11.93 -4.16 -14.52
N ALA A 270 12.12 -4.31 -15.83
CA ALA A 270 13.39 -4.73 -16.42
C ALA A 270 14.54 -3.72 -16.20
N PHE A 271 14.24 -2.43 -16.02
CA PHE A 271 15.24 -1.40 -15.75
C PHE A 271 15.28 -0.95 -14.29
N LEU A 272 14.62 -1.64 -13.35
CA LEU A 272 14.76 -1.29 -11.94
C LEU A 272 16.11 -1.80 -11.39
N GLN A 273 16.89 -0.93 -10.74
CA GLN A 273 18.07 -1.32 -9.98
C GLN A 273 17.65 -1.83 -8.62
N VAL A 274 18.01 -3.07 -8.33
CA VAL A 274 17.76 -3.71 -7.03
C VAL A 274 19.09 -4.13 -6.38
N ASP A 275 20.20 -3.51 -6.78
CA ASP A 275 21.54 -4.05 -6.49
C ASP A 275 22.21 -3.49 -5.22
N SER A 276 21.83 -2.31 -4.69
CA SER A 276 22.37 -1.86 -3.40
C SER A 276 21.44 -2.24 -2.23
N ASP A 277 21.49 -3.52 -1.82
CA ASP A 277 20.78 -4.02 -0.63
C ASP A 277 21.15 -3.20 0.63
N GLU A 278 22.39 -2.72 0.76
CA GLU A 278 22.88 -2.02 1.97
C GLU A 278 22.11 -0.73 2.29
N LYS A 279 21.89 0.15 1.30
CA LYS A 279 21.18 1.44 1.53
C LYS A 279 19.76 1.18 2.03
N ARG A 280 19.06 0.21 1.44
CA ARG A 280 17.66 -0.13 1.75
C ARG A 280 17.52 -0.87 3.08
N SER A 281 18.44 -1.79 3.37
CA SER A 281 18.51 -2.49 4.65
C SER A 281 18.66 -1.51 5.84
N SER A 282 19.36 -0.39 5.65
CA SER A 282 19.53 0.63 6.69
C SER A 282 18.21 1.27 7.19
N TYR A 283 17.17 1.32 6.34
CA TYR A 283 15.84 1.81 6.72
C TYR A 283 15.05 0.76 7.50
N LEU A 284 15.23 -0.53 7.19
CA LEU A 284 14.50 -1.60 7.85
C LEU A 284 15.17 -2.01 9.18
N LYS A 285 16.44 -1.69 9.41
CA LYS A 285 17.27 -2.00 10.59
C LYS A 285 17.43 -3.51 10.90
N SER A 286 16.35 -4.17 11.27
CA SER A 286 16.31 -5.57 11.73
C SER A 286 15.03 -6.27 11.24
N SER A 287 15.15 -7.54 10.91
CA SER A 287 14.01 -8.41 10.58
C SER A 287 13.16 -8.83 11.78
N LYS A 288 13.55 -8.45 13.01
CA LYS A 288 12.87 -8.77 14.27
C LYS A 288 12.00 -7.65 14.82
N SER A 289 12.24 -6.40 14.39
CA SER A 289 11.42 -5.25 14.78
C SER A 289 10.36 -4.95 13.73
N ILE A 290 9.13 -4.65 14.17
CA ILE A 290 8.07 -4.14 13.28
C ILE A 290 8.37 -2.72 12.75
N PHE A 291 9.27 -1.98 13.40
CA PHE A 291 9.59 -0.59 13.05
C PHE A 291 10.75 -0.49 12.06
N GLY A 292 10.70 0.54 11.22
CA GLY A 292 11.76 0.98 10.32
C GLY A 292 11.96 2.50 10.39
N LYS A 293 12.72 3.05 9.45
CA LYS A 293 12.85 4.49 9.21
C LYS A 293 12.14 4.82 7.91
N LEU A 294 11.40 5.94 7.87
CA LEU A 294 10.80 6.39 6.62
C LEU A 294 11.87 6.78 5.59
N ALA A 295 11.73 6.30 4.36
CA ALA A 295 12.60 6.58 3.22
C ALA A 295 12.20 7.85 2.44
N THR A 296 12.07 8.98 3.15
CA THR A 296 11.66 10.27 2.56
C THR A 296 12.75 10.93 1.70
N ASP A 297 13.99 10.49 1.82
CA ASP A 297 15.15 10.97 1.07
C ASP A 297 15.51 10.10 -0.15
N LEU A 298 14.83 8.97 -0.36
CA LEU A 298 15.00 8.14 -1.56
C LEU A 298 14.09 8.64 -2.68
N LYS A 299 14.60 8.68 -3.91
CA LYS A 299 13.88 9.12 -5.11
C LYS A 299 13.75 7.96 -6.08
N PHE A 300 12.53 7.72 -6.57
CA PHE A 300 12.24 6.60 -7.48
C PHE A 300 13.22 6.56 -8.67
N LYS A 301 13.44 7.70 -9.32
CA LYS A 301 14.35 7.81 -10.46
C LYS A 301 15.80 7.57 -10.06
N ASP A 302 16.30 8.31 -9.08
CA ASP A 302 17.74 8.35 -8.81
C ASP A 302 18.25 7.10 -8.07
N ASP A 303 17.39 6.44 -7.29
CA ASP A 303 17.78 5.33 -6.43
C ASP A 303 17.34 3.95 -6.94
N PHE A 304 16.38 3.89 -7.86
CA PHE A 304 15.76 2.62 -8.27
C PHE A 304 15.70 2.39 -9.78
N ILE A 305 16.17 3.33 -10.61
CA ILE A 305 16.25 3.14 -12.07
C ILE A 305 17.69 2.90 -12.50
N ASP A 306 17.85 1.89 -13.36
CA ASP A 306 19.10 1.60 -14.05
C ASP A 306 19.17 2.41 -15.32
N GLU A 307 19.87 3.55 -15.25
CA GLU A 307 19.93 4.49 -16.38
C GLU A 307 20.44 3.80 -17.66
N ASN A 308 21.38 2.86 -17.56
CA ASN A 308 21.88 2.14 -18.73
C ASN A 308 20.81 1.25 -19.35
N LYS A 309 20.04 0.52 -18.53
CA LYS A 309 18.94 -0.33 -19.03
C LYS A 309 17.77 0.50 -19.53
N LEU A 310 17.47 1.64 -18.89
CA LEU A 310 16.44 2.56 -19.33
C LEU A 310 16.79 3.13 -20.71
N VAL A 311 18.01 3.67 -20.88
CA VAL A 311 18.49 4.21 -22.17
C VAL A 311 18.53 3.12 -23.24
N TYR A 312 18.95 1.89 -22.88
CA TYR A 312 18.91 0.75 -23.79
C TYR A 312 17.49 0.47 -24.26
N LEU A 313 16.51 0.41 -23.34
CA LEU A 313 15.11 0.19 -23.69
C LEU A 313 14.58 1.31 -24.61
N GLN A 314 14.84 2.57 -24.26
CA GLN A 314 14.42 3.75 -25.03
C GLN A 314 14.92 3.72 -26.48
N ASN A 315 16.15 3.26 -26.70
CA ASN A 315 16.76 3.18 -28.02
C ASN A 315 16.31 1.96 -28.85
N ASN A 316 15.63 0.98 -28.24
CA ASN A 316 15.28 -0.31 -28.86
C ASN A 316 13.77 -0.62 -28.82
N LEU A 317 12.92 0.42 -28.82
CA LEU A 317 11.48 0.27 -28.87
C LEU A 317 10.99 -0.11 -30.28
N SER A 318 10.16 -1.14 -30.35
CA SER A 318 9.43 -1.56 -31.54
C SER A 318 7.98 -1.13 -31.45
N TYR A 319 7.49 -0.40 -32.45
CA TYR A 319 6.15 0.17 -32.44
C TYR A 319 5.15 -0.66 -33.28
N PRO A 320 3.85 -0.70 -32.92
CA PRO A 320 3.26 -0.06 -31.74
C PRO A 320 3.58 -0.83 -30.45
N CYS A 321 3.76 -0.10 -29.34
CA CYS A 321 4.11 -0.71 -28.05
C CYS A 321 3.35 -0.16 -26.85
N VAL A 322 3.39 -0.96 -25.78
CA VAL A 322 2.97 -0.60 -24.43
C VAL A 322 4.15 -0.81 -23.49
N ILE A 323 4.51 0.22 -22.74
CA ILE A 323 5.44 0.11 -21.61
C ILE A 323 4.59 -0.02 -20.36
N ILE A 324 4.76 -1.09 -19.59
CA ILE A 324 3.92 -1.38 -18.44
C ILE A 324 4.73 -1.76 -17.21
N GLY A 325 4.34 -1.22 -16.05
CA GLY A 325 4.95 -1.51 -14.76
C GLY A 325 5.39 -0.24 -14.04
N PRO A 326 5.81 -0.36 -12.77
CA PRO A 326 6.28 0.77 -11.99
C PRO A 326 7.48 1.43 -12.67
N GLY A 327 7.39 2.74 -12.90
CA GLY A 327 8.42 3.52 -13.60
C GLY A 327 8.28 3.55 -15.12
N ALA A 328 7.25 2.93 -15.71
CA ALA A 328 6.97 3.03 -17.15
C ALA A 328 6.93 4.50 -17.64
N SER A 329 6.52 5.41 -16.76
CA SER A 329 6.49 6.85 -17.03
C SER A 329 7.82 7.46 -17.45
N PHE A 330 8.96 6.88 -17.07
CA PHE A 330 10.30 7.39 -17.38
C PHE A 330 10.79 7.01 -18.79
N VAL A 331 10.10 6.09 -19.48
CA VAL A 331 10.53 5.68 -20.84
C VAL A 331 10.24 6.76 -21.87
N HIS A 332 9.17 7.54 -21.70
CA HIS A 332 8.80 8.60 -22.65
C HIS A 332 8.05 9.76 -21.98
N ASP A 333 8.58 10.98 -22.10
CA ASP A 333 8.08 12.14 -21.35
C ASP A 333 6.68 12.63 -21.79
N SER A 334 6.32 12.44 -23.05
CA SER A 334 5.08 12.97 -23.64
C SER A 334 4.07 11.92 -24.11
N ALA A 335 4.37 10.63 -23.93
CA ALA A 335 3.44 9.58 -24.35
C ALA A 335 2.24 9.53 -23.39
N PRO A 336 1.05 9.14 -23.86
CA PRO A 336 -0.13 9.03 -23.00
C PRO A 336 0.14 8.11 -21.80
N LEU A 337 -0.23 8.56 -20.61
CA LEU A 337 0.01 7.88 -19.35
C LEU A 337 -1.29 7.39 -18.72
N ILE A 338 -1.35 6.09 -18.47
CA ILE A 338 -2.36 5.47 -17.62
C ILE A 338 -1.71 5.22 -16.26
N TYR A 339 -2.36 5.66 -15.20
CA TYR A 339 -1.91 5.38 -13.84
C TYR A 339 -2.93 4.51 -13.12
N ILE A 340 -2.49 3.33 -12.66
CA ILE A 340 -3.31 2.40 -11.90
C ILE A 340 -2.97 2.55 -10.42
N ASP A 341 -3.95 2.96 -9.61
CA ASP A 341 -3.79 3.08 -8.16
C ASP A 341 -4.46 1.90 -7.44
N LEU A 342 -4.07 1.69 -6.18
CA LEU A 342 -4.64 0.65 -5.34
C LEU A 342 -4.85 1.17 -3.91
N PRO A 343 -6.06 1.01 -3.33
CA PRO A 343 -6.28 1.24 -1.90
C PRO A 343 -5.34 0.38 -1.03
N LYS A 344 -4.81 0.97 0.06
CA LYS A 344 -3.78 0.32 0.89
C LYS A 344 -4.31 -0.93 1.63
N ASN A 345 -5.57 -0.92 2.03
CA ASN A 345 -6.23 -2.11 2.58
C ASN A 345 -6.28 -3.27 1.56
N GLU A 346 -6.63 -2.99 0.30
CA GLU A 346 -6.63 -4.00 -0.77
C GLU A 346 -5.21 -4.52 -1.04
N LEU A 347 -4.19 -3.65 -0.97
CA LEU A 347 -2.80 -4.07 -1.02
C LEU A 347 -2.45 -5.06 0.11
N TYR A 348 -2.87 -4.82 1.35
CA TYR A 348 -2.66 -5.76 2.45
C TYR A 348 -3.39 -7.09 2.24
N TYR A 349 -4.60 -7.08 1.66
CA TYR A 349 -5.31 -8.32 1.35
C TYR A 349 -4.62 -9.12 0.23
N ARG A 350 -3.98 -8.44 -0.72
CA ARG A 350 -3.14 -9.08 -1.75
C ARG A 350 -1.83 -9.62 -1.18
N VAL A 351 -1.20 -8.90 -0.25
CA VAL A 351 -0.02 -9.39 0.50
C VAL A 351 -0.39 -10.64 1.30
N ALA A 352 -1.53 -10.63 2.00
CA ALA A 352 -2.03 -11.81 2.74
C ALA A 352 -2.27 -13.01 1.81
N ALA A 353 -2.80 -12.76 0.60
CA ALA A 353 -2.95 -13.78 -0.45
C ALA A 353 -1.64 -14.14 -1.19
N GLN A 354 -0.52 -13.50 -0.85
CA GLN A 354 0.78 -13.67 -1.51
C GLN A 354 0.76 -13.33 -3.02
N THR A 355 -0.12 -12.42 -3.43
CA THR A 355 -0.24 -11.94 -4.81
C THR A 355 0.31 -10.53 -5.01
N ALA A 356 0.77 -9.88 -3.93
CA ALA A 356 1.49 -8.61 -3.94
C ALA A 356 2.64 -8.66 -2.93
N CYS A 357 3.68 -7.87 -3.18
CA CYS A 357 4.82 -7.67 -2.29
C CYS A 357 5.44 -6.29 -2.55
N SER A 358 6.29 -5.83 -1.63
CA SER A 358 7.10 -4.64 -1.84
C SER A 358 7.99 -4.79 -3.09
N TYR A 359 8.04 -3.74 -3.91
CA TYR A 359 8.96 -3.65 -5.06
C TYR A 359 10.36 -3.24 -4.62
N LEU A 360 10.47 -2.46 -3.53
CA LEU A 360 11.71 -1.81 -3.13
C LEU A 360 12.45 -2.56 -2.01
N LYS A 361 11.90 -3.66 -1.50
CA LYS A 361 12.55 -4.45 -0.44
C LYS A 361 13.93 -4.99 -0.87
N PRO A 362 14.88 -5.15 0.09
CA PRO A 362 16.15 -5.81 -0.17
C PRO A 362 15.97 -7.27 -0.64
N GLN A 363 16.85 -7.76 -1.52
CA GLN A 363 16.79 -9.15 -2.02
C GLN A 363 17.34 -10.15 -0.99
N LYS A 364 18.40 -9.79 -0.27
CA LYS A 364 18.94 -10.60 0.83
C LYS A 364 18.30 -10.20 2.16
N ARG A 365 17.68 -11.16 2.84
CA ARG A 365 17.36 -11.02 4.26
C ARG A 365 18.67 -11.11 5.03
N GLU A 366 19.26 -9.96 5.41
CA GLU A 366 20.35 -9.96 6.38
C GLU A 366 19.79 -10.48 7.72
N ILE A 367 19.95 -11.78 7.94
CA ILE A 367 19.87 -12.36 9.28
C ILE A 367 21.20 -11.99 9.93
N GLN A 368 21.25 -10.84 10.62
CA GLN A 368 22.44 -10.55 11.41
C GLN A 368 22.64 -11.67 12.45
N PRO A 369 23.82 -12.29 12.53
CA PRO A 369 24.10 -13.29 13.54
C PRO A 369 23.99 -12.65 14.94
N ILE A 370 23.34 -13.38 15.84
CA ILE A 370 23.14 -13.00 17.25
C ILE A 370 24.51 -12.84 17.91
N ASN A 371 24.92 -11.60 18.16
CA ASN A 371 25.99 -11.24 19.09
C ASN A 371 25.67 -9.89 19.76
N SER A 372 24.49 -9.80 20.35
CA SER A 372 24.19 -8.85 21.42
C SER A 372 23.21 -9.51 22.37
N ILE A 373 23.34 -9.23 23.66
CA ILE A 373 22.52 -9.76 24.76
C ILE A 373 21.06 -9.22 24.74
N ASP A 374 20.63 -8.60 23.63
CA ASP A 374 19.25 -8.12 23.43
C ASP A 374 18.39 -9.22 22.77
N THR A 375 17.85 -10.10 23.60
CA THR A 375 17.01 -11.24 23.19
C THR A 375 15.60 -10.80 22.77
N ASP A 376 15.47 -10.39 21.51
CA ASP A 376 14.20 -10.41 20.77
C ASP A 376 14.07 -11.74 20.02
N ASP A 377 13.36 -12.72 20.60
CA ASP A 377 13.03 -14.01 19.95
C ASP A 377 11.82 -13.93 19.01
N TYR A 378 11.32 -12.72 18.73
CA TYR A 378 10.19 -12.52 17.81
C TYR A 378 10.70 -12.32 16.38
N GLU A 379 10.42 -13.29 15.50
CA GLU A 379 10.57 -13.10 14.06
C GLU A 379 9.25 -12.63 13.45
N LEU A 380 9.31 -11.55 12.67
CA LEU A 380 8.17 -11.11 11.88
C LEU A 380 7.71 -12.22 10.94
N THR A 381 6.40 -12.41 10.84
CA THR A 381 5.83 -13.24 9.77
C THR A 381 6.16 -12.62 8.41
N PRO A 382 6.19 -13.42 7.32
CA PRO A 382 6.43 -12.88 5.98
C PRO A 382 5.49 -11.71 5.63
N GLY A 383 4.20 -11.83 5.96
CA GLY A 383 3.21 -10.75 5.72
C GLY A 383 3.51 -9.48 6.51
N MET A 384 3.89 -9.59 7.79
CA MET A 384 4.27 -8.41 8.59
C MET A 384 5.54 -7.75 8.08
N TYR A 385 6.50 -8.55 7.59
CA TYR A 385 7.70 -8.01 6.98
C TYR A 385 7.41 -7.28 5.66
N GLU A 386 6.50 -7.81 4.82
CA GLU A 386 6.03 -7.12 3.62
C GLU A 386 5.34 -5.79 3.98
N GLN A 387 4.42 -5.78 4.94
CA GLN A 387 3.77 -4.55 5.43
C GLN A 387 4.77 -3.51 5.93
N LYS A 388 5.79 -3.95 6.67
CA LYS A 388 6.90 -3.11 7.10
C LYS A 388 7.64 -2.51 5.89
N CYS A 389 8.00 -3.31 4.89
CA CYS A 389 8.67 -2.81 3.69
C CYS A 389 7.80 -1.78 2.95
N LEU A 390 6.50 -2.08 2.78
CA LEU A 390 5.55 -1.18 2.15
C LEU A 390 5.49 0.18 2.85
N TYR A 391 5.32 0.19 4.18
CA TYR A 391 5.17 1.42 4.94
C TYR A 391 6.45 2.28 4.95
N PHE A 392 7.61 1.67 5.19
CA PHE A 392 8.86 2.41 5.40
C PHE A 392 9.65 2.71 4.11
N LEU A 393 9.47 1.91 3.05
CA LEU A 393 10.19 2.05 1.78
C LEU A 393 9.25 2.43 0.63
N ASP A 394 8.27 1.59 0.30
CA ASP A 394 7.49 1.76 -0.93
C ASP A 394 6.57 2.99 -0.85
N TYR A 395 5.83 3.18 0.24
CA TYR A 395 4.85 4.27 0.35
C TYR A 395 5.50 5.66 0.20
N PRO A 396 6.59 6.00 0.92
CA PRO A 396 7.25 7.30 0.74
C PRO A 396 7.69 7.56 -0.71
N VAL A 397 8.30 6.54 -1.36
CA VAL A 397 8.88 6.68 -2.70
C VAL A 397 7.81 6.70 -3.79
N PHE A 398 6.83 5.79 -3.73
CA PHE A 398 5.75 5.72 -4.73
C PHE A 398 4.73 6.85 -4.56
N ASN A 399 4.46 7.33 -3.34
CA ASN A 399 3.58 8.47 -3.15
C ASN A 399 4.20 9.75 -3.74
N GLU A 400 5.51 9.95 -3.59
CA GLU A 400 6.20 11.04 -4.29
C GLU A 400 6.15 10.89 -5.81
N LEU A 401 6.39 9.69 -6.35
CA LEU A 401 6.32 9.43 -7.78
C LEU A 401 4.93 9.76 -8.33
N LYS A 402 3.87 9.19 -7.74
CA LYS A 402 2.51 9.38 -8.27
C LYS A 402 2.03 10.83 -8.17
N GLN A 403 2.44 11.56 -7.13
CA GLN A 403 2.18 13.00 -7.04
C GLN A 403 2.83 13.77 -8.20
N LYS A 404 4.08 13.42 -8.58
CA LYS A 404 4.75 14.02 -9.75
C LYS A 404 4.09 13.66 -11.08
N LEU A 405 3.46 12.48 -11.17
CA LEU A 405 2.79 12.02 -12.39
C LEU A 405 1.38 12.59 -12.58
N LEU A 406 0.71 13.03 -11.51
CA LEU A 406 -0.66 13.54 -11.52
C LEU A 406 -0.96 14.55 -12.66
N PRO A 407 -0.10 15.55 -12.95
CA PRO A 407 -0.39 16.54 -14.01
C PRO A 407 -0.47 15.95 -15.43
N ARG A 408 0.17 14.80 -15.70
CA ARG A 408 0.26 14.21 -17.04
C ARG A 408 -0.57 12.94 -17.23
N MET A 409 -1.27 12.48 -16.20
CA MET A 409 -2.15 11.31 -16.31
C MET A 409 -3.21 11.59 -17.38
N SER A 410 -3.27 10.71 -18.38
CA SER A 410 -4.33 10.68 -19.40
C SER A 410 -5.56 9.97 -18.86
N PHE A 411 -5.36 8.89 -18.08
CA PHE A 411 -6.41 8.21 -17.33
C PHE A 411 -5.91 7.79 -15.94
N PHE A 412 -6.79 7.93 -14.96
CA PHE A 412 -6.65 7.34 -13.63
C PHE A 412 -7.52 6.09 -13.55
N VAL A 413 -6.97 4.99 -13.04
CA VAL A 413 -7.68 3.70 -12.94
C VAL A 413 -7.64 3.20 -11.50
N ASP A 414 -8.82 2.91 -10.94
CA ASP A 414 -8.96 2.18 -9.69
C ASP A 414 -8.75 0.68 -9.95
N GLY A 415 -7.58 0.19 -9.54
CA GLY A 415 -7.13 -1.18 -9.73
C GLY A 415 -7.68 -2.18 -8.71
N GLN A 416 -8.58 -1.77 -7.80
CA GLN A 416 -9.09 -2.66 -6.74
C GLN A 416 -10.00 -3.79 -7.29
N ARG A 417 -10.54 -3.62 -8.52
CA ARG A 417 -11.47 -4.57 -9.16
C ARG A 417 -10.80 -5.26 -10.34
N PRO A 418 -10.23 -6.47 -10.17
CA PRO A 418 -9.45 -7.12 -11.23
C PRO A 418 -10.19 -7.34 -12.54
N TYR A 419 -11.51 -7.56 -12.51
CA TYR A 419 -12.32 -7.89 -13.69
C TYR A 419 -13.22 -6.75 -14.17
N CYS A 420 -13.32 -5.66 -13.41
CA CYS A 420 -14.22 -4.55 -13.72
C CYS A 420 -13.65 -3.24 -13.17
N PRO A 421 -12.48 -2.79 -13.68
CA PRO A 421 -11.87 -1.54 -13.22
C PRO A 421 -12.81 -0.36 -13.48
N THR A 422 -12.81 0.61 -12.57
CA THR A 422 -13.43 1.91 -12.80
C THR A 422 -12.35 2.95 -13.04
N TRP A 423 -12.63 3.95 -13.87
CA TRP A 423 -11.61 4.89 -14.32
C TRP A 423 -12.18 6.26 -14.66
N LEU A 424 -11.32 7.26 -14.62
CA LEU A 424 -11.59 8.65 -15.02
C LEU A 424 -10.57 9.09 -16.05
N ASP A 425 -10.98 9.94 -16.99
CA ASP A 425 -9.99 10.71 -17.74
C ASP A 425 -9.25 11.67 -16.79
N GLY A 426 -8.01 11.98 -17.12
CA GLY A 426 -7.14 12.73 -16.23
C GLY A 426 -7.61 14.15 -15.95
N GLU A 427 -8.34 14.77 -16.87
CA GLU A 427 -8.85 16.13 -16.66
C GLU A 427 -9.99 16.13 -15.65
N THR A 428 -10.96 15.24 -15.84
CA THR A 428 -12.02 15.01 -14.85
C THR A 428 -11.41 14.72 -13.48
N PHE A 429 -10.42 13.82 -13.39
CA PHE A 429 -9.80 13.47 -12.11
C PHE A 429 -9.17 14.69 -11.42
N ARG A 430 -8.35 15.49 -12.12
CA ARG A 430 -7.73 16.68 -11.53
C ARG A 430 -8.74 17.74 -11.11
N GLN A 431 -9.81 17.95 -11.88
CA GLN A 431 -10.89 18.86 -11.51
C GLN A 431 -11.67 18.37 -10.29
N SER A 432 -11.90 17.05 -10.16
CA SER A 432 -12.48 16.46 -8.95
C SER A 432 -11.62 16.73 -7.72
N LEU A 433 -10.29 16.60 -7.81
CA LEU A 433 -9.39 16.93 -6.69
C LEU A 433 -9.53 18.40 -6.28
N ALA A 434 -9.55 19.33 -7.24
CA ALA A 434 -9.72 20.76 -6.97
C ALA A 434 -11.08 21.09 -6.36
N HIS A 435 -12.16 20.44 -6.83
CA HIS A 435 -13.51 20.61 -6.30
C HIS A 435 -13.62 20.09 -4.86
N LEU A 436 -13.09 18.89 -4.59
CA LEU A 436 -13.07 18.27 -3.26
C LEU A 436 -12.49 19.18 -2.18
N ALA A 437 -11.52 20.02 -2.54
CA ALA A 437 -10.85 20.92 -1.62
C ALA A 437 -11.74 22.03 -1.06
N ASN A 438 -13.01 22.12 -1.44
CA ASN A 438 -13.97 23.15 -1.02
C ASN A 438 -15.33 22.60 -0.61
N VAL A 439 -15.42 21.29 -0.41
CA VAL A 439 -16.61 20.64 0.14
C VAL A 439 -16.22 19.89 1.41
N PRO A 440 -17.15 19.64 2.33
CA PRO A 440 -16.94 18.70 3.43
C PRO A 440 -16.55 17.30 2.93
N ILE A 441 -15.47 16.74 3.46
CA ILE A 441 -14.84 15.50 2.96
C ILE A 441 -15.02 14.37 3.97
N ARG A 442 -15.39 13.19 3.49
CA ARG A 442 -15.24 11.92 4.19
C ARG A 442 -14.32 11.01 3.39
N VAL A 443 -13.43 10.32 4.07
CA VAL A 443 -12.64 9.23 3.48
C VAL A 443 -13.38 7.91 3.65
N ARG A 444 -12.99 6.88 2.90
CA ARG A 444 -13.54 5.54 3.04
C ARG A 444 -13.06 4.93 4.37
N PRO A 445 -13.95 4.67 5.35
CA PRO A 445 -13.57 4.05 6.60
C PRO A 445 -13.13 2.60 6.39
N TRP A 446 -12.25 2.12 7.26
CA TRP A 446 -11.74 0.75 7.20
C TRP A 446 -11.85 0.05 8.56
N PHE A 447 -12.55 -1.09 8.58
CA PHE A 447 -12.83 -1.85 9.80
C PHE A 447 -11.95 -3.09 9.88
N GLU A 448 -11.24 -3.27 11.00
CA GLU A 448 -10.31 -4.39 11.18
C GLU A 448 -10.60 -5.21 12.45
N PRO A 449 -10.61 -6.55 12.34
CA PRO A 449 -10.70 -7.42 13.50
C PRO A 449 -9.42 -7.33 14.33
N GLY A 450 -9.53 -7.64 15.61
CA GLY A 450 -8.38 -7.61 16.51
C GLY A 450 -8.53 -8.53 17.70
N PRO A 451 -7.42 -8.86 18.37
CA PRO A 451 -7.42 -9.81 19.49
C PRO A 451 -8.22 -9.33 20.70
N TRP A 452 -8.45 -8.02 20.81
CA TRP A 452 -9.26 -7.40 21.87
C TRP A 452 -10.64 -6.92 21.40
N GLY A 453 -10.94 -7.04 20.10
CA GLY A 453 -12.08 -6.37 19.48
C GLY A 453 -13.43 -6.77 20.07
N GLY A 454 -14.33 -5.80 20.11
CA GLY A 454 -15.67 -5.90 20.65
C GLY A 454 -16.76 -6.20 19.61
N GLN A 455 -18.00 -5.92 20.01
CA GLN A 455 -19.21 -6.24 19.25
C GLN A 455 -20.06 -5.01 18.90
N TRP A 456 -19.70 -3.83 19.41
CA TRP A 456 -20.49 -2.63 19.23
C TRP A 456 -20.43 -2.15 17.77
N LEU A 457 -19.24 -2.10 17.15
CA LEU A 457 -19.09 -1.71 15.75
C LEU A 457 -19.92 -2.60 14.81
N LYS A 458 -19.95 -3.91 15.06
CA LYS A 458 -20.78 -4.86 14.30
C LYS A 458 -22.28 -4.52 14.36
N SER A 459 -22.73 -4.03 15.51
CA SER A 459 -24.13 -3.75 15.77
C SER A 459 -24.59 -2.42 15.17
N VAL A 460 -23.76 -1.39 15.24
CA VAL A 460 -24.12 -0.03 14.81
C VAL A 460 -23.87 0.14 13.31
N CYS A 461 -22.82 -0.48 12.77
CA CYS A 461 -22.49 -0.43 11.35
C CYS A 461 -22.99 -1.70 10.64
N THR A 462 -24.30 -1.81 10.40
CA THR A 462 -24.92 -3.03 9.84
C THR A 462 -24.43 -3.42 8.45
N ASN A 463 -23.93 -2.45 7.68
CA ASN A 463 -23.47 -2.63 6.30
C ASN A 463 -22.04 -3.20 6.18
N ILE A 464 -21.29 -3.36 7.29
CA ILE A 464 -19.98 -4.02 7.26
C ILE A 464 -20.10 -5.54 7.19
N SER A 465 -19.03 -6.22 6.77
CA SER A 465 -19.00 -7.70 6.77
C SER A 465 -19.25 -8.24 8.17
N GLN A 466 -20.25 -9.12 8.33
CA GLN A 466 -20.58 -9.72 9.62
C GLN A 466 -19.81 -11.03 9.89
N TYR A 467 -18.99 -11.48 8.92
CA TYR A 467 -18.21 -12.70 9.00
C TYR A 467 -17.07 -12.67 10.03
N PRO A 468 -16.27 -11.59 10.17
CA PRO A 468 -15.29 -11.49 11.24
C PRO A 468 -15.91 -11.68 12.63
N LYS A 469 -15.17 -12.34 13.53
CA LYS A 469 -15.64 -12.61 14.90
C LYS A 469 -15.95 -11.33 15.68
N ASN A 470 -15.13 -10.30 15.49
CA ASN A 470 -15.23 -9.00 16.14
C ASN A 470 -14.66 -7.91 15.23
N TYR A 471 -14.80 -6.66 15.65
CA TYR A 471 -14.00 -5.54 15.16
C TYR A 471 -13.33 -4.85 16.34
N ALA A 472 -12.05 -4.56 16.19
CA ALA A 472 -11.28 -3.81 17.17
C ALA A 472 -11.20 -2.34 16.75
N TRP A 473 -10.95 -2.12 15.46
CA TRP A 473 -10.69 -0.79 14.92
C TRP A 473 -11.72 -0.37 13.87
N SER A 474 -11.96 0.94 13.78
CA SER A 474 -12.49 1.60 12.59
C SER A 474 -11.65 2.82 12.26
N PHE A 475 -10.87 2.73 11.19
CA PHE A 475 -9.99 3.78 10.71
C PHE A 475 -10.81 4.82 9.96
N GLU A 476 -11.33 5.80 10.69
CA GLU A 476 -12.19 6.85 10.12
C GLU A 476 -11.38 7.91 9.36
N MET A 477 -10.30 8.44 9.95
CA MET A 477 -9.44 9.48 9.35
C MET A 477 -7.95 9.19 9.54
N ILE A 478 -7.57 7.92 9.39
CA ILE A 478 -6.16 7.51 9.31
C ILE A 478 -5.69 7.65 7.86
N THR A 479 -5.56 8.90 7.43
CA THR A 479 -5.32 9.28 6.03
C THR A 479 -4.11 8.60 5.35
N PRO A 480 -3.05 8.16 6.06
CA PRO A 480 -2.04 7.31 5.43
C PRO A 480 -2.54 5.93 5.02
N GLU A 481 -3.76 5.51 5.34
CA GLU A 481 -4.37 4.23 4.96
C GLU A 481 -5.66 4.40 4.15
N ASN A 482 -6.40 5.49 4.35
CA ASN A 482 -7.70 5.71 3.72
C ASN A 482 -7.61 6.24 2.28
N GLY A 483 -8.63 5.91 1.48
CA GLY A 483 -8.91 6.51 0.17
C GLY A 483 -10.12 7.45 0.21
N ILE A 484 -10.36 8.18 -0.88
CA ILE A 484 -11.58 8.97 -1.11
C ILE A 484 -12.33 8.32 -2.27
N ILE A 485 -13.65 8.20 -2.15
CA ILE A 485 -14.51 7.67 -3.21
C ILE A 485 -15.18 8.83 -3.94
N LEU A 486 -15.09 8.83 -5.27
CA LEU A 486 -15.86 9.72 -6.14
C LEU A 486 -17.04 8.98 -6.74
N SER A 487 -18.11 9.72 -7.04
CA SER A 487 -19.26 9.23 -7.78
C SER A 487 -19.66 10.11 -8.95
N ASP A 488 -20.17 9.51 -10.02
CA ASP A 488 -20.83 10.24 -11.11
C ASP A 488 -22.35 10.31 -10.90
N SER A 489 -23.05 10.95 -11.84
CA SER A 489 -24.52 11.10 -11.80
C SER A 489 -25.28 9.76 -11.89
N ASN A 490 -24.61 8.67 -12.26
CA ASN A 490 -25.16 7.32 -12.31
C ASN A 490 -24.71 6.48 -11.09
N PHE A 491 -24.11 7.13 -10.10
CA PHE A 491 -23.60 6.52 -8.86
C PHE A 491 -22.50 5.49 -9.08
N HIS A 492 -21.79 5.52 -10.22
CA HIS A 492 -20.60 4.70 -10.40
C HIS A 492 -19.50 5.15 -9.44
N LEU A 493 -18.69 4.23 -8.91
CA LEU A 493 -17.69 4.55 -7.89
C LEU A 493 -16.27 4.29 -8.36
N VAL A 494 -15.40 5.27 -8.11
CA VAL A 494 -13.95 5.16 -8.27
C VAL A 494 -13.29 5.62 -6.97
N GLU A 495 -12.34 4.83 -6.47
CA GLU A 495 -11.56 5.19 -5.28
C GLU A 495 -10.14 5.57 -5.68
N PHE A 496 -9.59 6.54 -4.96
CA PHE A 496 -8.20 6.94 -5.08
C PHE A 496 -7.61 7.20 -3.69
N SER A 497 -6.30 7.05 -3.55
CA SER A 497 -5.61 7.26 -2.26
C SER A 497 -5.64 8.72 -1.80
N TRP A 498 -5.86 8.97 -0.51
CA TRP A 498 -5.93 10.32 0.09
C TRP A 498 -4.76 11.22 -0.33
N ASP A 499 -3.58 10.63 -0.42
CA ASP A 499 -2.34 11.37 -0.63
C ASP A 499 -2.24 12.04 -2.02
N LEU A 500 -2.98 11.57 -3.03
CA LEU A 500 -3.13 12.28 -4.32
C LEU A 500 -3.95 13.58 -4.18
N PHE A 501 -5.00 13.54 -3.36
CA PHE A 501 -5.79 14.73 -3.05
C PHE A 501 -4.99 15.68 -2.18
N TYR A 502 -4.47 15.20 -1.06
CA TYR A 502 -3.78 16.05 -0.09
C TYR A 502 -2.49 16.63 -0.66
N GLY A 503 -1.69 15.84 -1.38
CA GLY A 503 -0.47 16.32 -2.02
C GLY A 503 -0.69 17.41 -3.07
N SER A 504 -1.89 17.52 -3.66
CA SER A 504 -2.23 18.58 -4.61
C SER A 504 -3.05 19.73 -4.02
N GLN A 505 -3.75 19.52 -2.90
CA GLN A 505 -4.72 20.47 -2.34
C GLN A 505 -4.48 20.86 -0.88
N SER A 506 -3.39 20.39 -0.25
CA SER A 506 -3.06 20.58 1.17
C SER A 506 -3.27 22.01 1.67
N ASN A 507 -2.83 23.02 0.92
CA ASN A 507 -2.96 24.42 1.32
C ASN A 507 -4.42 24.86 1.48
N ARG A 508 -5.33 24.40 0.59
CA ARG A 508 -6.76 24.70 0.70
C ARG A 508 -7.42 23.97 1.87
N VAL A 509 -6.90 22.79 2.21
CA VAL A 509 -7.35 22.01 3.37
C VAL A 509 -6.88 22.66 4.66
N LEU A 510 -5.58 22.96 4.77
CA LEU A 510 -4.94 23.46 5.99
C LEU A 510 -5.26 24.94 6.28
N GLY A 511 -5.30 25.78 5.25
CA GLY A 511 -5.60 27.22 5.37
C GLY A 511 -4.37 28.04 5.78
N ASN A 512 -4.22 28.28 7.08
CA ASN A 512 -3.19 29.17 7.63
C ASN A 512 -1.76 28.83 7.19
N ASP A 513 -0.93 29.86 6.96
CA ASP A 513 0.46 29.72 6.48
C ASP A 513 1.35 28.89 7.40
N THR A 514 1.22 29.02 8.71
CA THR A 514 2.00 28.21 9.68
C THR A 514 1.61 26.74 9.59
N HIS A 515 0.30 26.45 9.52
CA HIS A 515 -0.19 25.09 9.36
C HIS A 515 0.25 24.47 8.03
N CYS A 516 0.15 25.24 6.94
CA CYS A 516 0.69 24.84 5.64
C CYS A 516 2.19 24.56 5.73
N ARG A 517 2.99 25.47 6.30
CA ARG A 517 4.43 25.27 6.42
C ARG A 517 4.82 24.00 7.20
N LEU A 518 4.07 23.69 8.26
CA LEU A 518 4.37 22.54 9.12
C LEU A 518 3.88 21.21 8.50
N PHE A 519 2.70 21.21 7.88
CA PHE A 519 1.99 19.97 7.50
C PHE A 519 1.75 19.81 6.00
N ASN A 520 2.23 20.74 5.17
CA ASN A 520 2.22 20.56 3.72
C ASN A 520 3.20 19.43 3.34
N GLY A 521 2.64 18.27 3.01
CA GLY A 521 3.39 17.08 2.65
C GLY A 521 2.42 15.96 2.26
N ILE A 522 2.81 15.12 1.30
CA ILE A 522 1.91 14.15 0.65
C ILE A 522 1.22 13.20 1.65
N ASN A 523 1.86 12.89 2.79
CA ASN A 523 1.36 11.95 3.81
C ASN A 523 1.15 12.59 5.19
N ASP A 524 1.13 13.91 5.30
CA ASP A 524 1.35 14.61 6.58
C ASP A 524 0.08 15.22 7.19
N PHE A 525 -1.13 14.75 6.81
CA PHE A 525 -2.36 15.29 7.39
C PHE A 525 -2.37 15.03 8.91
N PRO A 526 -2.48 16.07 9.75
CA PRO A 526 -1.87 16.03 11.08
C PRO A 526 -2.72 15.38 12.17
N ILE A 527 -4.03 15.25 11.99
CA ILE A 527 -4.95 14.70 13.00
C ILE A 527 -5.67 13.49 12.42
N ARG A 528 -5.85 12.45 13.23
CA ARG A 528 -6.64 11.26 12.88
C ARG A 528 -7.70 10.98 13.94
N PHE A 529 -8.79 10.37 13.49
CA PHE A 529 -9.82 9.75 14.32
C PHE A 529 -9.80 8.24 14.09
N ASP A 530 -9.86 7.46 15.17
CA ASP A 530 -9.97 6.00 15.17
C ASP A 530 -10.97 5.55 16.25
N PHE A 531 -11.72 4.49 15.98
CA PHE A 531 -12.58 3.86 16.99
C PHE A 531 -11.91 2.64 17.57
N LEU A 532 -11.87 2.56 18.91
CA LEU A 532 -11.36 1.41 19.65
C LEU A 532 -12.51 0.74 20.41
N ASP A 533 -13.03 -0.36 19.87
CA ASP A 533 -14.15 -1.12 20.45
C ASP A 533 -13.68 -2.29 21.33
N THR A 534 -13.90 -2.19 22.64
CA THR A 534 -13.62 -3.22 23.63
C THR A 534 -14.87 -3.82 24.28
N ILE A 535 -16.07 -3.49 23.80
CA ILE A 535 -17.32 -3.99 24.39
C ILE A 535 -17.50 -5.47 24.09
N ASP A 536 -17.60 -6.29 25.16
CA ASP A 536 -17.53 -7.76 25.10
C ASP A 536 -16.23 -8.30 24.48
N GLY A 537 -15.19 -7.47 24.44
CA GLY A 537 -13.84 -7.80 24.05
C GLY A 537 -12.89 -7.86 25.25
N GLY A 538 -11.65 -7.44 25.05
CA GLY A 538 -10.63 -7.35 26.09
C GLY A 538 -10.03 -5.94 26.20
N ASN A 539 -9.16 -5.74 27.18
CA ASN A 539 -8.37 -4.50 27.31
C ASN A 539 -7.51 -4.28 26.05
N LEU A 540 -7.09 -3.05 25.74
CA LEU A 540 -5.95 -2.82 24.83
C LEU A 540 -4.63 -3.18 25.52
N SER A 541 -3.54 -3.25 24.75
CA SER A 541 -2.20 -3.44 25.31
C SER A 541 -1.81 -2.26 26.20
N ILE A 542 -1.09 -2.53 27.30
CA ILE A 542 -0.37 -1.49 28.05
C ILE A 542 0.75 -0.98 27.15
N GLN A 543 0.74 0.33 26.88
CA GLN A 543 1.59 0.92 25.86
C GLN A 543 1.98 2.36 26.17
N CYS A 544 2.93 2.89 25.41
CA CYS A 544 3.24 4.32 25.34
C CYS A 544 3.64 4.72 23.92
N HIS A 545 3.68 6.03 23.66
CA HIS A 545 4.19 6.61 22.43
C HIS A 545 5.51 7.33 22.66
N PRO A 546 6.45 7.29 21.70
CA PRO A 546 7.75 7.95 21.81
C PRO A 546 7.63 9.48 21.88
N ASN A 547 8.59 10.16 22.50
CA ASN A 547 8.67 11.61 22.34
C ASN A 547 9.17 12.02 20.92
N LEU A 548 9.02 13.29 20.60
CA LEU A 548 9.37 13.85 19.28
C LEU A 548 10.85 13.65 18.92
N GLN A 549 11.76 13.82 19.87
CA GLN A 549 13.20 13.64 19.62
C GLN A 549 13.52 12.17 19.29
N TYR A 550 12.90 11.24 20.02
CA TYR A 550 13.03 9.81 19.80
C TYR A 550 12.51 9.42 18.42
N MET A 551 11.36 9.95 18.02
CA MET A 551 10.75 9.76 16.70
C MET A 551 11.68 10.17 15.56
N ARG A 552 12.22 11.40 15.62
CA ARG A 552 13.14 11.93 14.62
C ARG A 552 14.42 11.09 14.51
N SER A 553 15.03 10.78 15.64
CA SER A 553 16.34 10.11 15.69
C SER A 553 16.25 8.62 15.31
N ASN A 554 15.16 7.94 15.69
CA ASN A 554 15.02 6.50 15.49
C ASN A 554 14.25 6.11 14.23
N PHE A 555 13.27 6.91 13.81
CA PHE A 555 12.31 6.53 12.76
C PHE A 555 12.21 7.54 11.61
N ARG A 556 12.90 8.70 11.70
CA ARG A 556 12.84 9.80 10.71
C ARG A 556 11.45 10.41 10.54
N GLU A 557 10.63 10.30 11.56
CA GLU A 557 9.30 10.92 11.58
C GLU A 557 9.37 12.39 11.99
N ARG A 558 8.47 13.20 11.44
CA ARG A 558 8.45 14.67 11.66
C ARG A 558 7.73 15.08 12.94
N ILE A 559 6.70 14.32 13.30
CA ILE A 559 5.82 14.52 14.44
C ILE A 559 5.69 13.21 15.24
N THR A 560 5.15 13.28 16.45
CA THR A 560 4.88 12.09 17.28
C THR A 560 3.39 11.81 17.41
N GLN A 561 3.07 10.64 17.94
CA GLN A 561 1.71 10.20 18.25
C GLN A 561 1.32 10.66 19.65
N ASP A 562 0.90 11.91 19.75
CA ASP A 562 0.12 12.42 20.87
C ASP A 562 -1.35 12.03 20.68
N GLU A 563 -2.02 11.55 21.72
CA GLU A 563 -3.40 11.09 21.60
C GLU A 563 -4.30 11.53 22.76
N THR A 564 -5.60 11.32 22.59
CA THR A 564 -6.64 11.55 23.59
C THR A 564 -7.72 10.49 23.42
N TYR A 565 -8.36 10.10 24.52
CA TYR A 565 -9.49 9.19 24.52
C TYR A 565 -10.76 9.96 24.87
N TYR A 566 -11.66 10.08 23.89
CA TYR A 566 -13.04 10.49 24.13
C TYR A 566 -13.91 9.24 24.26
N ILE A 567 -14.55 9.07 25.42
CA ILE A 567 -15.37 7.88 25.67
C ILE A 567 -16.69 8.05 24.93
N LEU A 568 -16.84 7.35 23.82
CA LEU A 568 -18.01 7.43 22.95
C LEU A 568 -19.18 6.66 23.57
N GLU A 569 -18.93 5.42 23.98
CA GLU A 569 -19.97 4.51 24.45
C GLU A 569 -19.38 3.57 25.53
N THR A 570 -20.24 3.08 26.42
CA THR A 570 -19.90 2.09 27.43
C THR A 570 -20.87 0.92 27.37
N LYS A 571 -20.45 -0.27 27.79
CA LYS A 571 -21.36 -1.42 27.90
C LYS A 571 -22.52 -1.12 28.85
N GLN A 572 -22.26 -0.38 29.92
CA GLN A 572 -23.26 0.02 30.90
C GLN A 572 -24.42 0.77 30.24
N HIS A 573 -24.12 1.75 29.40
CA HIS A 573 -25.14 2.55 28.72
C HIS A 573 -25.74 1.81 27.50
N TRP A 574 -24.91 1.22 26.63
CA TRP A 574 -25.41 0.55 25.43
C TRP A 574 -26.31 -0.66 25.73
N LYS A 575 -25.97 -1.48 26.74
CA LYS A 575 -26.70 -2.70 27.09
C LYS A 575 -27.56 -2.57 28.35
N ASN A 576 -27.60 -1.40 28.98
CA ASN A 576 -28.20 -1.21 30.30
C ASN A 576 -27.64 -2.21 31.34
N ASP A 577 -26.33 -2.49 31.28
CA ASP A 577 -25.65 -3.45 32.18
C ASP A 577 -24.95 -2.70 33.33
N GLU A 578 -25.71 -2.43 34.39
CA GLU A 578 -25.24 -1.71 35.58
C GLU A 578 -24.09 -2.41 36.33
N GLN A 579 -23.84 -3.70 36.08
CA GLN A 579 -22.74 -4.44 36.70
C GLN A 579 -21.43 -4.31 35.91
N SER A 580 -21.50 -3.86 34.67
CA SER A 580 -20.31 -3.63 33.86
C SER A 580 -19.62 -2.33 34.26
N SER A 581 -18.28 -2.38 34.37
CA SER A 581 -17.44 -1.21 34.55
C SER A 581 -16.54 -1.02 33.34
N ALA A 582 -16.37 0.25 32.96
CA ALA A 582 -15.39 0.72 31.98
C ALA A 582 -14.31 1.53 32.70
N CYS A 583 -13.08 1.43 32.21
CA CYS A 583 -11.96 2.16 32.77
C CYS A 583 -10.89 2.48 31.74
N VAL A 584 -10.04 3.45 32.04
CA VAL A 584 -8.83 3.75 31.29
C VAL A 584 -7.65 3.56 32.23
N TYR A 585 -6.69 2.73 31.82
CA TYR A 585 -5.40 2.65 32.49
C TYR A 585 -4.57 3.85 32.03
N LEU A 586 -4.16 4.73 32.94
CA LEU A 586 -3.51 5.99 32.58
C LEU A 586 -2.60 6.50 33.68
N GLY A 587 -1.31 6.67 33.37
CA GLY A 587 -0.33 7.16 34.33
C GLY A 587 0.06 6.12 35.39
N PHE A 588 1.17 6.37 36.07
CA PHE A 588 1.71 5.46 37.07
C PHE A 588 1.11 5.70 38.46
N GLN A 589 1.15 4.67 39.29
CA GLN A 589 0.90 4.77 40.73
C GLN A 589 1.91 5.71 41.40
N GLU A 590 1.55 6.22 42.58
CA GLU A 590 2.48 7.04 43.36
C GLU A 590 3.73 6.26 43.78
N ASN A 591 4.89 6.89 43.64
CA ASN A 591 6.21 6.32 43.97
C ASN A 591 6.52 4.98 43.27
N VAL A 592 6.05 4.78 42.04
CA VAL A 592 6.43 3.62 41.23
C VAL A 592 7.96 3.53 41.08
N ASP A 593 8.51 2.32 41.24
CA ASP A 593 9.92 2.03 40.96
C ASP A 593 10.06 1.59 39.50
N SER A 594 10.87 2.31 38.72
CA SER A 594 11.04 2.04 37.29
C SER A 594 11.76 0.73 37.01
N GLU A 595 12.72 0.34 37.86
CA GLU A 595 13.49 -0.90 37.69
C GLU A 595 12.65 -2.11 38.09
N GLU A 596 11.87 -1.99 39.18
CA GLU A 596 10.91 -3.02 39.56
C GLU A 596 9.87 -3.26 38.45
N PHE A 597 9.34 -2.18 37.85
CA PHE A 597 8.41 -2.28 36.74
C PHE A 597 9.04 -2.95 35.51
N HIS A 598 10.27 -2.57 35.15
CA HIS A 598 11.00 -3.16 34.03
C HIS A 598 11.21 -4.66 34.24
N GLU A 599 11.74 -5.07 35.40
CA GLU A 599 11.93 -6.48 35.71
C GLU A 599 10.62 -7.25 35.76
N ALA A 600 9.53 -6.64 36.24
CA ALA A 600 8.21 -7.28 36.21
C ALA A 600 7.71 -7.55 34.78
N LEU A 601 7.93 -6.61 33.84
CA LEU A 601 7.62 -6.81 32.42
C LEU A 601 8.47 -7.93 31.80
N LEU A 602 9.79 -7.91 32.07
CA LEU A 602 10.71 -8.92 31.56
C LEU A 602 10.39 -10.31 32.14
N HIS A 603 10.09 -10.39 33.42
CA HIS A 603 9.67 -11.62 34.09
C HIS A 603 8.37 -12.17 33.50
N SER A 604 7.35 -11.30 33.33
CA SER A 604 6.08 -11.66 32.70
C SER A 604 6.30 -12.28 31.31
N ARG A 605 7.15 -11.64 30.49
CA ARG A 605 7.50 -12.12 29.15
C ARG A 605 8.25 -13.46 29.19
N ARG A 606 9.27 -13.61 30.05
CA ARG A 606 10.11 -14.81 30.13
C ARG A 606 9.36 -16.04 30.63
N HIS A 607 8.44 -15.84 31.58
CA HIS A 607 7.79 -16.93 32.31
C HIS A 607 6.30 -17.10 31.96
N ALA A 608 5.79 -16.31 31.00
CA ALA A 608 4.37 -16.27 30.64
C ALA A 608 3.47 -16.10 31.89
N GLN A 609 3.87 -15.20 32.80
CA GLN A 609 3.14 -14.90 34.02
C GLN A 609 2.42 -13.55 33.88
N GLU A 610 1.16 -13.49 34.32
CA GLU A 610 0.40 -12.25 34.27
C GLU A 610 1.04 -11.14 35.12
N LEU A 611 1.06 -9.94 34.59
CA LEU A 611 1.48 -8.74 35.31
C LEU A 611 0.31 -8.21 36.14
N ASN A 612 0.53 -7.96 37.43
CA ASN A 612 -0.39 -7.16 38.23
C ASN A 612 -0.29 -5.69 37.81
N VAL A 613 -1.04 -5.31 36.78
CA VAL A 613 -1.01 -3.98 36.16
C VAL A 613 -1.32 -2.87 37.17
N GLU A 614 -2.35 -3.05 38.00
CA GLU A 614 -2.82 -2.02 38.94
C GLU A 614 -1.83 -1.70 40.07
N LYS A 615 -0.85 -2.59 40.31
CA LYS A 615 0.30 -2.30 41.19
C LYS A 615 1.14 -1.14 40.67
N TYR A 616 1.25 -0.98 39.35
CA TYR A 616 2.15 -0.01 38.73
C TYR A 616 1.40 1.13 38.03
N ILE A 617 0.21 0.87 37.50
CA ILE A 617 -0.54 1.78 36.62
C ILE A 617 -1.88 2.11 37.26
N GLN A 618 -2.30 3.37 37.21
CA GLN A 618 -3.60 3.79 37.72
C GLN A 618 -4.73 3.30 36.80
N CYS A 619 -5.85 2.89 37.39
CA CYS A 619 -7.05 2.43 36.70
C CYS A 619 -8.18 3.42 36.99
N LEU A 620 -8.49 4.29 36.03
CA LEU A 620 -9.46 5.37 36.20
C LEU A 620 -10.83 4.92 35.67
N PRO A 621 -11.92 5.03 36.45
CA PRO A 621 -13.25 4.75 35.93
C PRO A 621 -13.61 5.76 34.82
N SER A 622 -14.27 5.28 33.77
CA SER A 622 -14.68 6.09 32.63
C SER A 622 -16.20 6.10 32.46
N LYS A 623 -16.73 7.21 31.94
CA LYS A 623 -18.14 7.39 31.56
C LYS A 623 -18.22 8.01 30.17
N ILE A 624 -19.37 7.88 29.53
CA ILE A 624 -19.65 8.54 28.24
C ILE A 624 -19.33 10.03 28.34
N HIS A 625 -18.65 10.53 27.32
CA HIS A 625 -18.17 11.90 27.18
C HIS A 625 -17.08 12.34 28.16
N ASP A 626 -16.51 11.43 28.96
CA ASP A 626 -15.20 11.67 29.58
C ASP A 626 -14.14 11.86 28.47
N PHE A 627 -13.17 12.73 28.74
CA PHE A 627 -12.08 13.02 27.82
C PHE A 627 -10.74 12.93 28.57
N PHE A 628 -9.89 11.99 28.14
CA PHE A 628 -8.58 11.73 28.74
C PHE A 628 -7.47 12.16 27.80
N LEU A 629 -6.42 12.76 28.37
CA LEU A 629 -5.28 13.33 27.66
C LEU A 629 -4.09 12.38 27.74
N ILE A 630 -3.52 12.02 26.58
CA ILE A 630 -2.42 11.06 26.51
C ILE A 630 -1.28 11.71 25.71
N PRO A 631 -0.52 12.63 26.32
CA PRO A 631 0.71 13.12 25.69
C PRO A 631 1.69 11.96 25.49
N ASN A 632 2.52 12.04 24.46
CA ASN A 632 3.65 11.15 24.21
C ASN A 632 4.47 10.93 25.48
N GLU A 633 5.02 9.73 25.72
CA GLU A 633 5.69 9.29 26.97
C GLU A 633 4.74 8.80 28.09
N THR A 634 3.41 8.79 27.89
CA THR A 634 2.45 8.36 28.93
C THR A 634 2.21 6.85 28.84
N ILE A 635 2.27 6.15 29.97
CA ILE A 635 1.78 4.78 30.07
C ILE A 635 0.25 4.76 30.05
N HIS A 636 -0.36 4.00 29.15
CA HIS A 636 -1.82 3.95 29.04
C HIS A 636 -2.34 2.66 28.40
N ALA A 637 -3.65 2.42 28.54
CA ALA A 637 -4.46 1.50 27.74
C ALA A 637 -5.96 1.77 27.93
N SER A 638 -6.76 1.58 26.89
CA SER A 638 -8.22 1.47 27.04
C SER A 638 -8.57 0.13 27.69
N GLY A 639 -9.35 0.16 28.78
CA GLY A 639 -9.92 -1.03 29.40
C GLY A 639 -11.07 -1.63 28.58
N ARG A 640 -11.55 -2.79 29.03
CA ARG A 640 -12.74 -3.47 28.48
C ARG A 640 -14.02 -2.64 28.64
N ASN A 641 -15.07 -3.05 27.91
CA ASN A 641 -16.45 -2.56 28.06
C ASN A 641 -16.70 -1.11 27.63
N GLN A 642 -15.93 -0.58 26.67
CA GLN A 642 -16.15 0.76 26.13
C GLN A 642 -15.78 0.87 24.66
N VAL A 643 -16.27 1.93 24.02
CA VAL A 643 -15.82 2.40 22.72
C VAL A 643 -15.17 3.75 22.93
N VAL A 644 -13.93 3.85 22.47
CA VAL A 644 -13.17 5.10 22.51
C VAL A 644 -13.11 5.68 21.11
N LEU A 645 -13.43 6.97 20.98
CA LEU A 645 -12.96 7.79 19.89
C LEU A 645 -11.55 8.28 20.25
N GLU A 646 -10.54 7.70 19.62
CA GLU A 646 -9.16 8.17 19.71
C GLU A 646 -9.01 9.38 18.78
N ILE A 647 -8.70 10.54 19.35
CA ILE A 647 -8.28 11.72 18.58
C ILE A 647 -6.79 11.89 18.81
N SER A 648 -6.00 11.79 17.74
CA SER A 648 -4.55 11.73 17.84
C SER A 648 -3.82 12.40 16.69
N ALA A 649 -2.55 12.70 16.91
CA ALA A 649 -1.63 13.13 15.88
C ALA A 649 -1.32 11.97 14.91
N THR A 650 -1.20 12.25 13.61
CA THR A 650 -0.88 11.24 12.59
C THR A 650 0.64 11.06 12.49
N PRO A 651 1.21 10.17 13.29
CA PRO A 651 1.58 8.86 12.75
C PRO A 651 1.00 7.72 13.61
N TYR A 652 0.51 6.64 12.98
CA TYR A 652 -0.33 5.64 13.66
C TYR A 652 0.38 4.32 14.02
N THR A 653 1.60 4.11 13.51
CA THR A 653 2.30 2.82 13.65
C THR A 653 3.11 2.71 14.95
N TYR A 654 3.46 3.83 15.61
CA TYR A 654 4.44 3.88 16.69
C TYR A 654 3.84 3.70 18.09
N THR A 655 3.33 2.50 18.32
CA THR A 655 2.79 2.08 19.61
C THR A 655 3.75 1.08 20.28
N PHE A 656 4.42 1.49 21.35
CA PHE A 656 5.32 0.61 22.09
C PHE A 656 4.55 -0.23 23.10
N LYS A 657 4.25 -1.47 22.73
CA LYS A 657 3.51 -2.40 23.59
C LYS A 657 4.44 -2.94 24.67
N LEU A 658 4.14 -2.67 25.93
CA LEU A 658 4.92 -3.12 27.09
C LEU A 658 4.37 -4.42 27.65
N TYR A 659 3.04 -4.54 27.75
CA TYR A 659 2.37 -5.74 28.22
C TYR A 659 1.03 -5.93 27.50
N ASP A 660 0.70 -7.18 27.17
CA ASP A 660 -0.46 -7.49 26.36
C ASP A 660 -1.34 -8.62 26.91
N TRP A 661 -1.40 -8.74 28.25
CA TRP A 661 -2.29 -9.67 28.95
C TRP A 661 -2.09 -11.13 28.55
N LEU A 662 -0.87 -11.47 28.09
CA LEU A 662 -0.47 -12.78 27.57
C LEU A 662 -1.42 -13.33 26.48
N ARG A 663 -2.16 -12.44 25.80
CA ARG A 663 -3.14 -12.84 24.80
C ARG A 663 -2.46 -13.28 23.51
N LEU A 664 -3.09 -14.21 22.82
CA LEU A 664 -2.70 -14.58 21.46
C LEU A 664 -3.30 -13.59 20.45
N GLY A 665 -2.54 -13.32 19.40
CA GLY A 665 -3.01 -12.64 18.19
C GLY A 665 -3.96 -13.51 17.37
N LEU A 666 -4.46 -12.95 16.28
CA LEU A 666 -5.34 -13.68 15.34
C LEU A 666 -4.62 -14.84 14.63
N ASP A 667 -3.29 -14.82 14.62
CA ASP A 667 -2.41 -15.89 14.11
C ASP A 667 -2.11 -16.99 15.15
N GLY A 668 -2.66 -16.87 16.36
CA GLY A 668 -2.42 -17.81 17.45
C GLY A 668 -1.05 -17.66 18.14
N ARG A 669 -0.29 -16.59 17.85
CA ARG A 669 1.01 -16.30 18.48
C ARG A 669 0.91 -15.13 19.45
N LEU A 670 1.82 -15.04 20.41
CA LEU A 670 1.94 -13.84 21.23
C LEU A 670 2.29 -12.64 20.34
N ARG A 671 1.68 -11.49 20.63
CA ARG A 671 1.98 -10.26 19.91
C ARG A 671 3.37 -9.71 20.31
N PRO A 672 4.08 -9.03 19.39
CA PRO A 672 5.37 -8.45 19.70
C PRO A 672 5.25 -7.37 20.78
N LEU A 673 6.19 -7.38 21.73
CA LEU A 673 6.36 -6.36 22.75
C LEU A 673 7.60 -5.52 22.44
N ASN A 674 7.59 -4.26 22.83
CA ASN A 674 8.63 -3.27 22.59
C ASN A 674 9.11 -2.67 23.92
N ILE A 675 9.40 -3.53 24.90
CA ILE A 675 9.69 -3.12 26.28
C ILE A 675 10.81 -2.09 26.33
N GLU A 676 11.94 -2.35 25.69
CA GLU A 676 13.10 -1.43 25.70
C GLU A 676 12.82 -0.09 25.03
N HIS A 677 12.02 -0.07 23.96
CA HIS A 677 11.58 1.18 23.33
C HIS A 677 10.68 1.97 24.28
N GLY A 678 9.75 1.29 24.94
CA GLY A 678 8.86 1.91 25.93
C GLY A 678 9.62 2.45 27.13
N MET A 679 10.48 1.65 27.76
CA MET A 679 11.29 2.06 28.92
C MET A 679 12.14 3.31 28.64
N LYS A 680 12.67 3.46 27.43
CA LYS A 680 13.43 4.66 27.00
C LYS A 680 12.57 5.93 26.83
N ASN A 681 11.25 5.79 26.81
CA ASN A 681 10.31 6.89 26.56
C ASN A 681 9.31 7.09 27.70
N LEU A 682 9.28 6.27 28.76
CA LEU A 682 8.27 6.42 29.80
C LEU A 682 8.59 7.58 30.75
N LYS A 683 7.58 8.43 30.99
CA LYS A 683 7.59 9.41 32.09
C LYS A 683 6.88 8.85 33.31
N PHE A 684 7.68 8.38 34.28
CA PHE A 684 7.21 7.72 35.51
C PHE A 684 6.52 8.66 36.52
N ASP A 685 6.66 9.97 36.34
CA ASP A 685 6.04 11.01 37.16
C ASP A 685 4.61 11.37 36.70
N ARG A 686 4.14 10.87 35.55
CA ARG A 686 2.78 11.12 35.08
C ARG A 686 1.74 10.40 35.92
N ARG A 687 0.69 11.14 36.30
CA ARG A 687 -0.46 10.65 37.08
C ARG A 687 -1.74 10.80 36.28
N GLY A 688 -2.59 9.78 36.34
CA GLY A 688 -3.80 9.68 35.54
C GLY A 688 -4.83 10.78 35.82
N GLU A 689 -5.05 11.13 37.09
CA GLU A 689 -6.05 12.17 37.44
C GLU A 689 -5.70 13.55 36.87
N GLN A 690 -4.42 13.88 36.74
CA GLN A 690 -3.97 15.14 36.11
C GLN A 690 -4.19 15.16 34.60
N LEU A 691 -4.42 13.99 34.01
CA LEU A 691 -4.61 13.78 32.59
C LEU A 691 -6.10 13.58 32.23
N ARG A 692 -7.02 13.78 33.17
CA ARG A 692 -8.45 13.88 32.89
C ARG A 692 -8.80 15.32 32.53
N CYS A 693 -9.31 15.55 31.32
CA CYS A 693 -9.70 16.88 30.87
C CYS A 693 -10.78 17.49 31.77
N GLN A 694 -10.68 18.79 31.99
CA GLN A 694 -11.69 19.60 32.66
C GLN A 694 -12.35 20.53 31.61
N PRO A 695 -13.56 20.17 31.10
CA PRO A 695 -14.27 20.99 30.14
C PRO A 695 -14.51 22.41 30.65
N LYS A 696 -14.38 23.40 29.76
CA LYS A 696 -14.67 24.82 30.06
C LYS A 696 -15.79 25.30 29.16
N LEU A 697 -16.89 25.75 29.75
CA LEU A 697 -17.98 26.38 28.99
C LEU A 697 -17.47 27.68 28.34
N LEU A 698 -17.57 27.77 27.02
CA LEU A 698 -17.21 28.96 26.25
C LEU A 698 -18.44 29.83 25.96
N LYS A 699 -19.53 29.19 25.53
CA LYS A 699 -20.72 29.89 25.05
C LYS A 699 -22.00 29.12 25.38
N THR A 700 -23.06 29.86 25.65
CA THR A 700 -24.42 29.30 25.78
C THR A 700 -25.40 30.21 25.05
N GLU A 701 -26.12 29.63 24.10
CA GLU A 701 -27.31 30.24 23.50
C GLU A 701 -28.54 29.53 24.09
N ILE A 702 -29.28 30.24 24.93
CA ILE A 702 -30.36 29.67 25.75
C ILE A 702 -31.40 28.96 24.88
N GLY A 703 -31.66 27.68 25.19
CA GLY A 703 -32.62 26.84 24.47
C GLY A 703 -32.19 26.45 23.07
N GLN A 704 -30.92 26.66 22.71
CA GLN A 704 -30.36 26.30 21.41
C GLN A 704 -29.12 25.41 21.52
N TYR A 705 -28.01 25.93 22.03
CA TYR A 705 -26.77 25.15 22.12
C TYR A 705 -25.81 25.67 23.19
N GLN A 706 -24.89 24.80 23.58
CA GLN A 706 -23.75 25.11 24.43
C GLN A 706 -22.47 24.69 23.74
N GLU A 707 -21.43 25.51 23.84
CA GLU A 707 -20.10 25.22 23.32
C GLU A 707 -19.11 25.16 24.47
N GLU A 708 -18.36 24.05 24.53
CA GLU A 708 -17.37 23.76 25.54
C GLU A 708 -15.99 23.59 24.90
N HIS A 709 -14.98 24.19 25.51
CA HIS A 709 -13.59 23.88 25.25
C HIS A 709 -13.19 22.64 26.03
N LEU A 710 -12.66 21.64 25.33
CA LEU A 710 -12.03 20.47 25.91
C LEU A 710 -10.51 20.64 25.80
N PRO A 711 -9.87 21.40 26.70
CA PRO A 711 -8.46 21.75 26.57
C PRO A 711 -7.59 20.49 26.52
N THR A 712 -6.81 20.36 25.44
CA THR A 712 -5.82 19.30 25.29
C THR A 712 -4.53 19.60 26.07
N HIS A 713 -3.66 18.60 26.20
CA HIS A 713 -2.39 18.75 26.90
C HIS A 713 -1.49 19.79 26.20
N GLU A 714 -0.58 20.43 26.93
CA GLU A 714 0.34 21.44 26.36
C GLU A 714 1.25 20.88 25.26
N LEU A 715 1.54 19.57 25.31
CA LEU A 715 2.31 18.85 24.29
C LEU A 715 1.50 18.47 23.05
N HIS A 716 0.17 18.63 23.08
CA HIS A 716 -0.68 18.36 21.93
C HIS A 716 -0.72 19.60 21.03
N PHE A 717 -0.39 19.43 19.74
CA PHE A 717 -0.45 20.53 18.75
C PHE A 717 -1.86 20.81 18.22
N TYR A 718 -2.84 19.99 18.59
CA TYR A 718 -4.25 20.15 18.24
C TYR A 718 -5.08 20.38 19.50
N ASP A 719 -6.30 20.88 19.32
CA ASP A 719 -7.25 21.15 20.40
C ASP A 719 -8.66 20.70 20.00
N VAL A 720 -9.57 20.64 20.98
CA VAL A 720 -10.91 20.06 20.80
C VAL A 720 -12.00 20.95 21.38
N TYR A 721 -13.06 21.16 20.61
CA TYR A 721 -14.33 21.74 21.06
C TYR A 721 -15.45 20.70 21.04
N ARG A 722 -16.37 20.83 21.98
CA ARG A 722 -17.60 20.06 22.05
C ARG A 722 -18.80 20.98 21.96
N LEU A 723 -19.65 20.73 20.99
CA LEU A 723 -20.90 21.46 20.78
C LEU A 723 -22.07 20.56 21.18
N ARG A 724 -22.90 21.04 22.10
CA ARG A 724 -24.14 20.41 22.54
C ARG A 724 -25.32 21.18 21.98
N ILE A 725 -26.18 20.55 21.18
CA ILE A 725 -27.31 21.19 20.51
C ILE A 725 -28.60 20.55 21.01
N GLU A 726 -29.55 21.38 21.41
CA GLU A 726 -30.89 20.94 21.82
C GLU A 726 -31.59 20.23 20.65
N PRO A 727 -32.44 19.22 20.91
CA PRO A 727 -33.14 18.46 19.88
C PRO A 727 -34.29 19.27 19.25
N ASN A 728 -33.95 20.27 18.45
CA ASN A 728 -34.90 21.12 17.75
C ASN A 728 -34.36 21.50 16.36
N GLU A 729 -35.05 21.04 15.30
CA GLU A 729 -34.67 21.23 13.88
C GLU A 729 -34.68 22.70 13.42
N SER A 730 -35.29 23.61 14.19
CA SER A 730 -35.22 25.05 13.89
C SER A 730 -33.88 25.69 14.30
N ILE A 731 -33.05 25.00 15.09
CA ILE A 731 -31.77 25.52 15.54
C ILE A 731 -30.77 25.53 14.39
N GLN A 732 -29.99 26.61 14.32
CA GLN A 732 -28.92 26.78 13.36
C GLN A 732 -27.68 27.31 14.05
N VAL A 733 -26.62 26.52 14.06
CA VAL A 733 -25.34 26.92 14.66
C VAL A 733 -24.40 27.36 13.55
N VAL A 734 -24.00 28.62 13.54
CA VAL A 734 -23.03 29.17 12.57
C VAL A 734 -21.63 29.04 13.15
N ARG A 735 -20.69 28.52 12.34
CA ARG A 735 -19.29 28.31 12.73
C ARG A 735 -18.37 28.85 11.66
N SER A 736 -17.38 29.63 12.09
CA SER A 736 -16.24 30.03 11.27
C SER A 736 -15.15 28.96 11.41
N THR A 737 -14.49 28.61 10.31
CA THR A 737 -13.27 27.77 10.34
C THR A 737 -12.03 28.53 10.76
N GLU A 738 -12.11 29.87 10.76
CA GLU A 738 -10.99 30.75 11.08
C GLU A 738 -9.75 30.43 10.24
N ASN A 739 -9.93 30.06 8.97
CA ASN A 739 -8.87 29.63 8.07
C ASN A 739 -8.02 28.44 8.60
N ARG A 740 -8.67 27.48 9.28
CA ARG A 740 -8.12 26.18 9.69
C ARG A 740 -9.11 25.09 9.31
N PHE A 741 -8.67 23.86 9.09
CA PHE A 741 -9.64 22.78 8.94
C PHE A 741 -10.34 22.47 10.27
N HIS A 742 -11.58 21.98 10.19
CA HIS A 742 -12.29 21.37 11.31
C HIS A 742 -12.52 19.89 11.02
N LEU A 743 -11.98 19.00 11.87
CA LEU A 743 -12.26 17.57 11.82
C LEU A 743 -13.38 17.25 12.81
N CYS A 744 -14.51 16.78 12.31
CA CYS A 744 -15.77 16.70 13.04
C CYS A 744 -16.30 15.27 13.14
N MET A 745 -16.99 14.97 14.23
CA MET A 745 -17.79 13.74 14.39
C MET A 745 -19.01 14.00 15.27
N LEU A 746 -20.18 13.51 14.83
CA LEU A 746 -21.38 13.47 15.65
C LEU A 746 -21.30 12.29 16.63
N VAL A 747 -21.12 12.57 17.92
CA VAL A 747 -20.93 11.59 19.00
C VAL A 747 -22.17 11.39 19.87
N GLU A 748 -23.25 12.15 19.63
CA GLU A 748 -24.61 11.86 20.12
C GLU A 748 -25.64 12.53 19.19
N GLY A 749 -26.85 11.99 19.11
CA GLY A 749 -27.90 12.42 18.19
C GLY A 749 -27.94 11.60 16.89
N ASP A 750 -29.01 11.75 16.11
CA ASP A 750 -29.28 10.88 14.95
C ASP A 750 -28.46 11.25 13.70
N ALA A 751 -28.54 12.52 13.30
CA ALA A 751 -27.84 13.09 12.16
C ALA A 751 -27.80 14.62 12.23
N ILE A 752 -26.85 15.23 11.52
CA ILE A 752 -26.74 16.68 11.33
C ILE A 752 -26.61 17.03 9.84
N GLU A 753 -27.07 18.20 9.46
CA GLU A 753 -26.76 18.82 8.18
C GLU A 753 -25.68 19.89 8.34
N ILE A 754 -24.77 19.93 7.37
CA ILE A 754 -23.79 20.98 7.18
C ILE A 754 -24.15 21.74 5.91
N GLU A 755 -24.52 23.00 6.06
CA GLU A 755 -24.75 23.95 4.97
C GLU A 755 -23.53 24.85 4.80
N PHE A 756 -23.06 25.02 3.55
CA PHE A 756 -21.90 25.84 3.21
C PHE A 756 -22.08 26.52 1.84
N ASP A 757 -21.25 27.51 1.53
CA ASP A 757 -21.30 28.21 0.24
C ASP A 757 -20.77 27.34 -0.90
N SER A 758 -21.52 27.29 -2.01
CA SER A 758 -21.07 26.64 -3.23
C SER A 758 -19.91 27.41 -3.87
N ILE A 759 -18.97 26.66 -4.45
CA ILE A 759 -17.80 27.23 -5.15
C ILE A 759 -18.24 28.06 -6.35
N ASP A 760 -19.18 27.52 -7.14
CA ASP A 760 -19.56 28.09 -8.44
C ASP A 760 -20.43 29.34 -8.29
N ASN A 761 -21.10 29.47 -7.14
CA ASN A 761 -21.93 30.62 -6.81
C ASN A 761 -22.05 30.78 -5.29
N GLN A 762 -21.38 31.79 -4.73
CA GLN A 762 -21.46 32.11 -3.30
C GLN A 762 -22.87 32.50 -2.82
N GLN A 763 -23.84 32.70 -3.72
CA GLN A 763 -25.25 32.88 -3.35
C GLN A 763 -26.02 31.56 -3.24
N HIS A 764 -25.47 30.46 -3.77
CA HIS A 764 -26.05 29.13 -3.68
C HIS A 764 -25.43 28.36 -2.52
N LYS A 765 -26.28 27.76 -1.68
CA LYS A 765 -25.87 26.97 -0.54
C LYS A 765 -25.92 25.49 -0.90
N GLU A 766 -24.89 24.75 -0.55
CA GLU A 766 -24.86 23.29 -0.63
C GLU A 766 -25.05 22.69 0.77
N VAL A 767 -25.65 21.50 0.82
CA VAL A 767 -25.95 20.79 2.07
C VAL A 767 -25.41 19.37 2.01
N ARG A 768 -24.78 18.93 3.10
CA ARG A 768 -24.35 17.55 3.32
C ARG A 768 -24.87 17.05 4.66
N GLN A 769 -25.48 15.86 4.67
CA GLN A 769 -25.93 15.19 5.89
C GLN A 769 -24.82 14.26 6.41
N TYR A 770 -24.68 14.20 7.74
CA TYR A 770 -23.82 13.27 8.45
C TYR A 770 -24.61 12.57 9.54
N ASN A 771 -24.54 11.24 9.56
CA ASN A 771 -25.19 10.44 10.60
C ASN A 771 -24.32 10.36 11.85
N TYR A 772 -24.92 9.88 12.94
CA TYR A 772 -24.20 9.43 14.14
C TYR A 772 -22.94 8.64 13.75
N ILE A 773 -21.83 8.91 14.45
CA ILE A 773 -20.50 8.29 14.34
C ILE A 773 -19.76 8.48 13.01
N GLU A 774 -20.33 9.23 12.06
CA GLU A 774 -19.63 9.58 10.83
C GLU A 774 -18.63 10.71 11.07
N THR A 775 -17.37 10.45 10.73
CA THR A 775 -16.32 11.47 10.72
C THR A 775 -16.33 12.22 9.40
N PHE A 776 -16.18 13.55 9.44
CA PHE A 776 -16.03 14.40 8.26
C PHE A 776 -15.09 15.58 8.52
N LEU A 777 -14.44 16.05 7.46
CA LEU A 777 -13.50 17.16 7.46
C LEU A 777 -14.13 18.37 6.75
N ILE A 778 -14.18 19.51 7.43
CA ILE A 778 -14.45 20.80 6.80
C ILE A 778 -13.09 21.44 6.45
N PRO A 779 -12.72 21.56 5.16
CA PRO A 779 -11.47 22.20 4.78
C PRO A 779 -11.49 23.70 5.11
N ALA A 780 -10.30 24.28 5.37
CA ALA A 780 -10.16 25.70 5.69
C ALA A 780 -10.65 26.65 4.58
N SER A 781 -10.73 26.18 3.33
CA SER A 781 -11.32 26.90 2.20
C SER A 781 -12.78 27.27 2.42
N ILE A 782 -13.54 26.47 3.19
CA ILE A 782 -14.89 26.81 3.65
C ILE A 782 -14.73 27.75 4.84
N GLN A 783 -14.95 29.05 4.65
CA GLN A 783 -14.74 30.05 5.72
C GLN A 783 -15.79 29.97 6.82
N GLU A 784 -17.04 29.70 6.44
CA GLU A 784 -18.17 29.59 7.34
C GLU A 784 -19.08 28.42 6.90
N TYR A 785 -19.64 27.71 7.88
CA TYR A 785 -20.67 26.70 7.66
C TYR A 785 -21.71 26.75 8.76
N ARG A 786 -22.86 26.14 8.50
CA ARG A 786 -24.01 26.11 9.41
C ARG A 786 -24.41 24.67 9.70
N ILE A 787 -24.62 24.38 10.98
CA ILE A 787 -25.01 23.06 11.48
C ILE A 787 -26.50 23.08 11.83
N ARG A 788 -27.24 22.05 11.39
CA ARG A 788 -28.65 21.84 11.77
C ARG A 788 -28.85 20.40 12.25
N PRO A 789 -29.52 20.15 13.38
CA PRO A 789 -29.86 18.80 13.79
C PRO A 789 -31.00 18.23 12.92
N ILE A 790 -30.93 16.94 12.60
CA ILE A 790 -32.02 16.16 11.99
C ILE A 790 -32.50 15.15 13.01
N ILE A 791 -33.78 15.21 13.37
CA ILE A 791 -34.36 14.33 14.39
C ILE A 791 -35.08 13.17 13.69
N LYS A 792 -34.58 11.95 13.84
CA LYS A 792 -35.28 10.75 13.35
C LYS A 792 -36.29 10.31 14.42
N GLN A 793 -37.37 9.63 14.01
CA GLN A 793 -38.51 9.35 14.89
C GLN A 793 -38.10 8.68 16.22
N GLY A 794 -38.34 9.36 17.35
CA GLY A 794 -38.53 8.71 18.65
C GLY A 794 -37.54 9.03 19.78
N GLN A 795 -36.49 9.83 19.58
CA GLN A 795 -35.58 10.20 20.68
C GLN A 795 -35.14 11.66 20.60
N GLY A 796 -35.78 12.53 21.41
CA GLY A 796 -35.34 13.89 21.65
C GLY A 796 -34.08 13.94 22.53
N ARG A 797 -33.00 13.29 22.08
CA ARG A 797 -31.68 13.33 22.72
C ARG A 797 -30.91 14.54 22.21
N GLU A 798 -30.10 15.12 23.09
CA GLU A 798 -29.17 16.18 22.72
C GLU A 798 -28.22 15.69 21.61
N PHE A 799 -27.85 16.59 20.71
CA PHE A 799 -26.84 16.31 19.69
C PHE A 799 -25.50 16.79 20.19
N VAL A 800 -24.48 15.92 20.13
CA VAL A 800 -23.13 16.26 20.58
C VAL A 800 -22.16 16.12 19.41
N LEU A 801 -21.56 17.22 19.00
CA LEU A 801 -20.56 17.28 17.92
C LEU A 801 -19.19 17.58 18.53
N ILE A 802 -18.21 16.74 18.20
CA ILE A 802 -16.80 16.99 18.49
C ILE A 802 -16.15 17.66 17.29
N THR A 803 -15.33 18.67 17.53
CA THR A 803 -14.51 19.34 16.52
C THR A 803 -13.06 19.40 16.98
N ALA A 804 -12.16 18.74 16.26
CA ALA A 804 -10.71 18.85 16.44
C ALA A 804 -10.11 19.77 15.38
N PHE A 805 -9.11 20.56 15.78
CA PHE A 805 -8.44 21.52 14.91
C PHE A 805 -7.00 21.78 15.40
N LEU A 806 -6.16 22.37 14.55
CA LEU A 806 -4.78 22.72 14.92
C LEU A 806 -4.73 23.98 15.80
N LYS A 807 -3.89 23.97 16.84
CA LYS A 807 -3.58 25.15 17.64
C LYS A 807 -2.84 26.19 16.80
N TRP A 808 -3.03 27.46 17.14
CA TRP A 808 -2.37 28.57 16.43
C TRP A 808 -0.85 28.60 16.63
N ASP A 809 -0.37 28.08 17.75
CA ASP A 809 1.04 28.11 18.16
C ASP A 809 1.69 26.72 18.14
N CYS A 810 1.19 25.82 17.29
CA CYS A 810 1.70 24.45 17.14
C CYS A 810 3.19 24.38 16.76
N GLU A 811 3.75 25.42 16.14
CA GLU A 811 5.17 25.52 15.80
C GLU A 811 6.07 25.45 17.03
N LYS A 812 5.62 25.95 18.19
CA LYS A 812 6.41 25.92 19.44
C LYS A 812 6.71 24.49 19.93
N LEU A 813 5.92 23.52 19.48
CA LEU A 813 6.08 22.11 19.84
C LEU A 813 6.90 21.33 18.81
N LEU A 814 6.87 21.79 17.56
CA LEU A 814 7.46 21.05 16.43
C LEU A 814 8.83 21.59 16.02
N GLU A 815 9.14 22.84 16.33
CA GLU A 815 10.43 23.51 16.05
C GLU A 815 11.20 23.73 17.35
#